data_AF-A0A7J9VWC0-F1
#
_entry.id   AF-A0A7J9VWC0-F1
#
_cell.length_a   1.000
_cell.length_b   1.000
_cell.length_c   1.000
_cell.angle_alpha   90.00
_cell.angle_beta   90.00
_cell.angle_gamma   90.00
#
_symmetry.space_group_name_H-M   'P 1'
#
loop_
_entity.id
_entity.type
_entity.pdbx_description
1 polymer ?
#
loop_
_entity_poly.entity_id
_entity_poly.type
_entity_poly.pdbx_seq_one_letter_code
_entity_poly.pdbx_strand_id
1 'polypeptide(L)'
;MTYDRGAVQGVLDKAVGEGRTSLSAPEAKMVADAYGIPTPGEGLATSPDGAVSLAEEIGFPVVLKIVSPEILHKTDAGGVLVGVEDAEAVAKGYDEIVRNAKAHNADATITGVQVQQMLTPGRDVQEVIIGSVTDPTFGKVVAFGLGGVLVEVLKDVTFRLAPTTAEEARSMVDGIQAAEILDGVRGAEAVDKDAVAGVIKSLSDLVHDFPQLAEVDLNPVLAGKDGSTAVDVRILVDEKAAEPVERFTQEEIIASMNRIMRPRSIAVIGASNEEGKIGNSVMKNLINGGYQGDIYPINPKADEVVGKKAYSSIKEVSADVDVAVFAVPAKFVAGALEECGTKGVAGAILIPSGFAETGNQDLQDQAVAIARKYGVRILGPNIYGYYYTPENLCATFCTPYDVKGGVALSSQSGGIGMAILGFSRSTKMGVSAIVGVGNKSDIDEDDLLTFFEGDDNTNIIAMHLEDLKDGRAFAETAQRVSKKKPVVVLKAGRTDMGARAASSHTGALAGNDKVYDDILRQSGVVRAPGLNEMLQYARGLPLLPTPKGENVIIITGAGGSGVLLSDACVDNDLTLMSMPPDLDEAFKKYIPPFGASGNPVDITGGEPPSTYRNTIALGLEDDRIHALVLGYWHTIVTPPMVFAKLVAEVVEEYRQKGIEKPVVASLSGDVEVEEASQYLFEHGVVGYPYTTELPVQVLGAKYHWARNAGSLG
;
A
#
# COMPACT_ATOMS: atom_id res chain seq x y z
N MET A 1 -29.04 2.06 8.49
CA MET A 1 -30.04 0.97 8.45
C MET A 1 -29.56 -0.11 9.40
N THR A 2 -30.46 -0.87 10.02
CA THR A 2 -30.09 -1.98 10.90
C THR A 2 -30.16 -3.26 10.08
N TYR A 3 -29.02 -3.92 9.83
CA TYR A 3 -28.97 -5.18 9.09
C TYR A 3 -29.53 -6.34 9.91
N ASP A 4 -30.16 -7.32 9.26
CA ASP A 4 -30.65 -8.54 9.92
C ASP A 4 -29.54 -9.60 10.01
N ARG A 5 -28.63 -9.39 10.96
CA ARG A 5 -27.51 -10.33 11.21
C ARG A 5 -27.99 -11.72 11.63
N GLY A 6 -29.16 -11.81 12.29
CA GLY A 6 -29.70 -13.08 12.76
C GLY A 6 -30.15 -13.98 11.61
N ALA A 7 -30.79 -13.40 10.60
CA ALA A 7 -31.17 -14.12 9.39
C ALA A 7 -29.95 -14.69 8.65
N VAL A 8 -28.88 -13.89 8.48
CA VAL A 8 -27.65 -14.34 7.83
C VAL A 8 -26.96 -15.44 8.62
N GLN A 9 -26.81 -15.28 9.94
CA GLN A 9 -26.18 -16.31 10.78
C GLN A 9 -26.93 -17.65 10.69
N GLY A 10 -28.26 -17.62 10.70
CA GLY A 10 -29.08 -18.84 10.57
C GLY A 10 -28.87 -19.57 9.23
N VAL A 11 -28.68 -18.83 8.14
CA VAL A 11 -28.36 -19.41 6.81
C VAL A 11 -26.96 -20.03 6.82
N LEU A 12 -25.97 -19.33 7.38
CA LEU A 12 -24.59 -19.81 7.46
C LEU A 12 -24.46 -21.05 8.35
N ASP A 13 -25.07 -21.05 9.54
CA ASP A 13 -25.06 -22.17 10.46
C ASP A 13 -25.65 -23.43 9.83
N LYS A 14 -26.72 -23.27 9.04
CA LYS A 14 -27.33 -24.38 8.29
C LYS A 14 -26.39 -24.91 7.22
N ALA A 15 -25.78 -24.03 6.41
CA ALA A 15 -24.87 -24.44 5.35
C ALA A 15 -23.63 -25.16 5.90
N VAL A 16 -23.02 -24.62 6.96
CA VAL A 16 -21.87 -25.22 7.65
C VAL A 16 -22.26 -26.54 8.31
N GLY A 17 -23.41 -26.60 9.00
CA GLY A 17 -23.92 -27.84 9.62
C GLY A 17 -24.20 -28.97 8.63
N GLU A 18 -24.50 -28.62 7.37
CA GLU A 18 -24.67 -29.56 6.25
C GLU A 18 -23.36 -29.86 5.50
N GLY A 19 -22.22 -29.28 5.93
CA GLY A 19 -20.91 -29.45 5.30
C GLY A 19 -20.79 -28.80 3.92
N ARG A 20 -21.62 -27.80 3.61
CA ARG A 20 -21.63 -27.10 2.31
C ARG A 20 -20.63 -25.94 2.31
N THR A 21 -20.00 -25.73 1.15
CA THR A 21 -19.07 -24.62 0.89
C THR A 21 -19.68 -23.50 0.05
N SER A 22 -20.97 -23.59 -0.25
CA SER A 22 -21.73 -22.59 -1.00
C SER A 22 -23.19 -22.50 -0.55
N LEU A 23 -23.76 -21.30 -0.71
CA LEU A 23 -25.18 -21.09 -0.48
C LEU A 23 -25.99 -21.37 -1.76
N SER A 24 -27.21 -21.88 -1.58
CA SER A 24 -28.19 -21.98 -2.67
C SER A 24 -28.71 -20.58 -3.07
N ALA A 25 -29.29 -20.44 -4.26
CA ALA A 25 -29.79 -19.14 -4.72
C ALA A 25 -30.85 -18.52 -3.76
N PRO A 26 -31.82 -19.27 -3.22
CA PRO A 26 -32.75 -18.72 -2.22
C PRO A 26 -32.07 -18.27 -0.92
N GLU A 27 -31.06 -19.01 -0.45
CA GLU A 27 -30.26 -18.65 0.72
C GLU A 27 -29.44 -17.38 0.45
N ALA A 28 -28.84 -17.26 -0.74
CA ALA A 28 -28.09 -16.07 -1.15
C ALA A 28 -28.98 -14.84 -1.24
N LYS A 29 -30.22 -14.97 -1.73
CA LYS A 29 -31.22 -13.89 -1.69
C LYS A 29 -31.56 -13.48 -0.25
N MET A 30 -31.80 -14.42 0.65
CA MET A 30 -32.08 -14.09 2.06
C MET A 30 -30.93 -13.25 2.67
N VAL A 31 -29.69 -13.59 2.34
CA VAL A 31 -28.51 -12.82 2.76
C VAL A 31 -28.47 -11.43 2.13
N ALA A 32 -28.74 -11.33 0.83
CA ALA A 32 -28.80 -10.05 0.12
C ALA A 32 -29.89 -9.11 0.70
N ASP A 33 -31.10 -9.64 0.92
CA ASP A 33 -32.23 -8.90 1.48
C ASP A 33 -31.93 -8.42 2.92
N ALA A 34 -31.27 -9.25 3.73
CA ALA A 34 -30.87 -8.91 5.11
C ALA A 34 -29.88 -7.72 5.19
N TYR A 35 -29.11 -7.49 4.11
CA TYR A 35 -28.16 -6.38 3.98
C TYR A 35 -28.64 -5.27 3.01
N GLY A 36 -29.88 -5.36 2.53
CA GLY A 36 -30.48 -4.37 1.65
C GLY A 36 -29.83 -4.29 0.26
N ILE A 37 -29.20 -5.38 -0.21
CA ILE A 37 -28.66 -5.47 -1.57
C ILE A 37 -29.84 -5.73 -2.53
N PRO A 38 -30.17 -4.81 -3.45
CA PRO A 38 -31.33 -4.98 -4.31
C PRO A 38 -31.13 -6.15 -5.26
N THR A 39 -32.10 -7.07 -5.28
CA THR A 39 -32.18 -8.22 -6.19
C THR A 39 -33.51 -8.20 -6.93
N PRO A 40 -33.61 -8.81 -8.14
CA PRO A 40 -34.87 -8.91 -8.86
C PRO A 40 -35.92 -9.66 -8.03
N GLY A 41 -37.20 -9.42 -8.31
CA GLY A 41 -38.28 -10.22 -7.71
C GLY A 41 -38.09 -11.70 -8.03
N GLU A 42 -38.14 -12.58 -7.03
CA GLU A 42 -38.00 -14.02 -7.23
C GLU A 42 -38.69 -14.86 -6.16
N GLY A 43 -38.92 -16.13 -6.48
CA GLY A 43 -39.41 -17.13 -5.55
C GLY A 43 -39.04 -18.56 -5.97
N LEU A 44 -39.08 -19.49 -5.01
CA LEU A 44 -38.82 -20.91 -5.26
C LEU A 44 -40.14 -21.68 -5.42
N ALA A 45 -40.35 -22.26 -6.60
CA ALA A 45 -41.48 -23.14 -6.88
C ALA A 45 -41.09 -24.61 -6.71
N THR A 46 -41.98 -25.38 -6.08
CA THR A 46 -41.87 -26.85 -5.98
C THR A 46 -42.89 -27.59 -6.86
N SER A 47 -43.69 -26.85 -7.63
CA SER A 47 -44.64 -27.36 -8.61
C SER A 47 -44.83 -26.38 -9.78
N PRO A 48 -45.33 -26.84 -10.94
CA PRO A 48 -45.66 -25.95 -12.06
C PRO A 48 -46.67 -24.86 -11.68
N ASP A 49 -47.74 -25.19 -10.95
CA ASP A 49 -48.75 -24.23 -10.51
C ASP A 49 -48.18 -23.16 -9.57
N GLY A 50 -47.25 -23.58 -8.69
CA GLY A 50 -46.51 -22.65 -7.83
C GLY A 50 -45.62 -21.71 -8.63
N ALA A 51 -44.99 -22.21 -9.69
CA ALA A 51 -44.15 -21.40 -10.57
C ALA A 51 -44.97 -20.35 -11.34
N VAL A 52 -46.15 -20.73 -11.84
CA VAL A 52 -47.08 -19.80 -12.49
C VAL A 52 -47.54 -18.72 -11.52
N SER A 53 -47.95 -19.11 -10.31
CA SER A 53 -48.41 -18.15 -9.29
C SER A 53 -47.33 -17.11 -8.96
N LEU A 54 -46.08 -17.55 -8.80
CA LEU A 54 -44.94 -16.65 -8.58
C LEU A 54 -44.68 -15.74 -9.79
N ALA A 55 -44.76 -16.27 -11.02
CA ALA A 55 -44.54 -15.49 -12.23
C ALA A 55 -45.61 -14.41 -12.43
N GLU A 56 -46.87 -14.69 -12.08
CA GLU A 56 -47.96 -13.71 -12.12
C GLU A 56 -47.79 -12.60 -11.07
N GLU A 57 -47.25 -12.93 -9.89
CA GLU A 57 -46.94 -11.95 -8.84
C GLU A 57 -45.76 -11.05 -9.23
N ILE A 58 -44.71 -11.63 -9.81
CA ILE A 58 -43.49 -10.93 -10.23
C ILE A 58 -43.73 -10.07 -11.48
N GLY A 59 -44.53 -10.60 -12.42
CA GLY A 59 -44.76 -10.02 -13.75
C GLY A 59 -43.82 -10.58 -14.82
N PHE A 60 -44.33 -10.68 -16.04
CA PHE A 60 -43.62 -11.22 -17.21
C PHE A 60 -42.77 -10.14 -17.93
N PRO A 61 -41.68 -10.51 -18.62
CA PRO A 61 -41.12 -11.86 -18.72
C PRO A 61 -40.34 -12.29 -17.47
N VAL A 62 -40.29 -13.61 -17.23
CA VAL A 62 -39.53 -14.24 -16.14
C VAL A 62 -38.43 -15.17 -16.67
N VAL A 63 -37.49 -15.50 -15.80
CA VAL A 63 -36.45 -16.51 -15.97
C VAL A 63 -36.73 -17.65 -15.01
N LEU A 64 -36.61 -18.89 -15.49
CA LEU A 64 -36.71 -20.10 -14.68
C LEU A 64 -35.33 -20.73 -14.52
N LYS A 65 -34.91 -21.03 -13.29
CA LYS A 65 -33.59 -21.63 -12.99
C LYS A 65 -33.72 -22.83 -12.06
N ILE A 66 -33.07 -23.95 -12.35
CA ILE A 66 -33.04 -25.12 -11.46
C ILE A 66 -32.33 -24.79 -10.14
N VAL A 67 -32.86 -25.31 -9.02
CA VAL A 67 -32.21 -25.27 -7.72
C VAL A 67 -31.94 -26.70 -7.25
N SER A 68 -30.67 -27.10 -7.26
CA SER A 68 -30.19 -28.40 -6.80
C SER A 68 -28.75 -28.25 -6.27
N PRO A 69 -28.42 -28.83 -5.09
CA PRO A 69 -27.06 -28.83 -4.56
C PRO A 69 -26.03 -29.48 -5.50
N GLU A 70 -26.44 -30.48 -6.27
CA GLU A 70 -25.57 -31.28 -7.14
C GLU A 70 -25.41 -30.70 -8.56
N ILE A 71 -26.21 -29.70 -8.94
CA ILE A 71 -26.20 -29.07 -10.27
C ILE A 71 -25.74 -27.62 -10.16
N LEU A 72 -24.41 -27.42 -10.11
CA LEU A 72 -23.79 -26.10 -10.01
C LEU A 72 -23.81 -25.34 -11.35
N HIS A 73 -23.52 -26.01 -12.46
CA HIS A 73 -23.54 -25.43 -13.82
C HIS A 73 -24.92 -25.60 -14.48
N LYS A 74 -25.88 -24.79 -14.03
CA LYS A 74 -27.31 -24.90 -14.41
C LYS A 74 -27.55 -24.84 -15.93
N THR A 75 -26.82 -23.98 -16.65
CA THR A 75 -26.95 -23.82 -18.10
C THR A 75 -26.59 -25.10 -18.85
N ASP A 76 -25.52 -25.79 -18.45
CA ASP A 76 -25.06 -27.04 -19.08
C ASP A 76 -26.05 -28.19 -18.88
N ALA A 77 -26.78 -28.16 -17.76
CA ALA A 77 -27.85 -29.08 -17.46
C ALA A 77 -29.18 -28.73 -18.16
N GLY A 78 -29.22 -27.70 -19.02
CA GLY A 78 -30.47 -27.19 -19.61
C GLY A 78 -31.45 -26.69 -18.54
N GLY A 79 -30.92 -26.28 -17.39
CA GLY A 79 -31.67 -25.89 -16.19
C GLY A 79 -31.93 -24.39 -16.10
N VAL A 80 -31.81 -23.64 -17.19
CA VAL A 80 -32.12 -22.21 -17.26
C VAL A 80 -32.97 -21.92 -18.50
N LEU A 81 -34.13 -21.29 -18.32
CA LEU A 81 -34.98 -20.79 -19.40
C LEU A 81 -35.20 -19.29 -19.20
N VAL A 82 -34.83 -18.48 -20.19
CA VAL A 82 -34.97 -17.01 -20.19
C VAL A 82 -36.12 -16.59 -21.10
N GLY A 83 -36.68 -15.40 -20.88
CA GLY A 83 -37.70 -14.83 -21.77
C GLY A 83 -39.02 -15.58 -21.74
N VAL A 84 -39.44 -16.05 -20.57
CA VAL A 84 -40.72 -16.76 -20.41
C VAL A 84 -41.82 -15.73 -20.25
N GLU A 85 -42.67 -15.57 -21.27
CA GLU A 85 -43.57 -14.41 -21.42
C GLU A 85 -45.00 -14.62 -20.88
N ASP A 86 -45.40 -15.86 -20.58
CA ASP A 86 -46.76 -16.16 -20.11
C ASP A 86 -46.83 -17.40 -19.20
N ALA A 87 -47.98 -17.57 -18.55
CA ALA A 87 -48.24 -18.66 -17.60
C ALA A 87 -48.13 -20.07 -18.22
N GLU A 88 -48.53 -20.25 -19.48
CA GLU A 88 -48.45 -21.54 -20.15
C GLU A 88 -46.99 -21.93 -20.41
N ALA A 89 -46.18 -20.96 -20.83
CA ALA A 89 -44.74 -21.11 -21.01
C ALA A 89 -44.03 -21.40 -19.68
N VAL A 90 -44.46 -20.78 -18.56
CA VAL A 90 -43.90 -21.06 -17.22
C VAL A 90 -44.14 -22.50 -16.79
N ALA A 91 -45.38 -22.99 -16.87
CA ALA A 91 -45.70 -24.36 -16.48
C ALA A 91 -44.92 -25.40 -17.31
N LYS A 92 -44.86 -25.20 -18.64
CA LYS A 92 -44.06 -26.08 -19.52
C LYS A 92 -42.57 -25.99 -19.21
N GLY A 93 -42.06 -24.78 -18.99
CA GLY A 93 -40.66 -24.54 -18.68
C GLY A 93 -40.22 -25.18 -17.37
N TYR A 94 -41.08 -25.18 -16.35
CA TYR A 94 -40.83 -25.89 -15.08
C TYR A 94 -40.58 -27.38 -15.32
N ASP A 95 -41.50 -28.06 -16.01
CA ASP A 95 -41.40 -29.49 -16.27
C ASP A 95 -40.19 -29.84 -17.15
N GLU A 96 -39.87 -28.97 -18.11
CA GLU A 96 -38.69 -29.10 -18.95
C GLU A 96 -37.39 -29.01 -18.14
N ILE A 97 -37.24 -27.98 -17.31
CA ILE A 97 -36.05 -27.79 -16.48
C ILE A 97 -35.85 -28.97 -15.52
N VAL A 98 -36.90 -29.44 -14.85
CA VAL A 98 -36.81 -30.59 -13.92
C VAL A 98 -36.42 -31.87 -14.66
N ARG A 99 -36.95 -32.07 -15.88
CA ARG A 99 -36.60 -33.21 -16.73
C ARG A 99 -35.14 -33.15 -17.18
N ASN A 100 -34.67 -31.98 -17.62
CA ASN A 100 -33.30 -31.77 -18.06
C ASN A 100 -32.32 -31.99 -16.91
N ALA A 101 -32.63 -31.47 -15.73
CA ALA A 101 -31.82 -31.67 -14.52
C ALA A 101 -31.66 -33.15 -14.15
N LYS A 102 -32.75 -33.94 -14.15
CA LYS A 102 -32.71 -35.39 -13.89
C LYS A 102 -32.03 -36.18 -15.00
N ALA A 103 -32.10 -35.72 -16.24
CA ALA A 103 -31.38 -36.33 -17.35
C ALA A 103 -29.86 -36.08 -17.25
N HIS A 104 -29.48 -34.90 -16.76
CA HIS A 104 -28.08 -34.52 -16.54
C HIS A 104 -27.46 -35.27 -15.35
N ASN A 105 -28.20 -35.36 -14.24
CA ASN A 105 -27.80 -36.15 -13.07
C ASN A 105 -29.04 -36.81 -12.44
N ALA A 106 -29.14 -38.14 -12.62
CA ALA A 106 -30.30 -38.91 -12.16
C ALA A 106 -30.44 -38.96 -10.63
N ASP A 107 -29.34 -38.79 -9.91
CA ASP A 107 -29.28 -38.84 -8.45
C ASP A 107 -29.37 -37.43 -7.82
N ALA A 108 -29.50 -36.37 -8.63
CA ALA A 108 -29.57 -35.00 -8.13
C ALA A 108 -30.84 -34.74 -7.32
N THR A 109 -30.68 -34.09 -6.17
CA THR A 109 -31.78 -33.64 -5.33
C THR A 109 -32.31 -32.33 -5.90
N ILE A 110 -33.50 -32.36 -6.49
CA ILE A 110 -34.16 -31.16 -6.99
C ILE A 110 -34.92 -30.50 -5.84
N THR A 111 -34.43 -29.35 -5.40
CA THR A 111 -35.08 -28.53 -4.36
C THR A 111 -36.31 -27.80 -4.94
N GLY A 112 -36.22 -27.37 -6.20
CA GLY A 112 -37.29 -26.70 -6.93
C GLY A 112 -36.79 -25.96 -8.16
N VAL A 113 -37.61 -25.07 -8.71
CA VAL A 113 -37.27 -24.13 -9.77
C VAL A 113 -37.46 -22.70 -9.26
N GLN A 114 -36.40 -21.90 -9.31
CA GLN A 114 -36.44 -20.48 -9.03
C GLN A 114 -37.12 -19.77 -10.20
N VAL A 115 -38.17 -19.01 -9.89
CA VAL A 115 -38.84 -18.07 -10.80
C VAL A 115 -38.31 -16.68 -10.47
N GLN A 116 -37.67 -16.02 -11.43
CA GLN A 116 -37.00 -14.73 -11.22
C GLN A 116 -37.45 -13.72 -12.29
N GLN A 117 -37.64 -12.47 -11.90
CA GLN A 117 -37.91 -11.36 -12.83
C GLN A 117 -36.79 -11.25 -13.87
N MET A 118 -37.16 -11.18 -15.15
CA MET A 118 -36.17 -10.91 -16.19
C MET A 118 -35.91 -9.41 -16.30
N LEU A 119 -34.69 -8.99 -15.97
CA LEU A 119 -34.23 -7.64 -16.24
C LEU A 119 -33.52 -7.60 -17.59
N THR A 120 -33.99 -6.77 -18.51
CA THR A 120 -33.37 -6.58 -19.82
C THR A 120 -32.53 -5.29 -19.78
N PRO A 121 -31.21 -5.34 -20.07
CA PRO A 121 -30.40 -4.13 -20.11
C PRO A 121 -30.91 -3.21 -21.22
N GLY A 122 -31.38 -2.03 -20.83
CA GLY A 122 -31.69 -0.93 -21.76
C GLY A 122 -30.43 -0.19 -22.18
N ARG A 123 -30.55 0.75 -23.12
CA ARG A 123 -29.43 1.63 -23.54
C ARG A 123 -28.86 2.46 -22.38
N ASP A 124 -29.68 2.75 -21.38
CA ASP A 124 -29.37 3.61 -20.24
C ASP A 124 -29.01 2.82 -18.97
N VAL A 125 -28.68 1.54 -19.13
CA VAL A 125 -28.27 0.64 -18.04
C VAL A 125 -26.89 0.08 -18.37
N GLN A 126 -25.96 0.21 -17.42
CA GLN A 126 -24.63 -0.37 -17.52
C GLN A 126 -24.53 -1.60 -16.65
N GLU A 127 -23.86 -2.62 -17.16
CA GLU A 127 -23.43 -3.78 -16.37
C GLU A 127 -22.17 -3.40 -15.60
N VAL A 128 -22.16 -3.64 -14.29
CA VAL A 128 -21.01 -3.53 -13.40
C VAL A 128 -20.85 -4.82 -12.60
N ILE A 129 -19.67 -5.04 -12.04
CA ILE A 129 -19.39 -6.16 -11.15
C ILE A 129 -19.06 -5.61 -9.77
N ILE A 130 -19.70 -6.16 -8.75
CA ILE A 130 -19.42 -5.87 -7.35
C ILE A 130 -19.18 -7.20 -6.68
N GLY A 131 -18.03 -7.37 -6.05
CA GLY A 131 -17.68 -8.63 -5.42
C GLY A 131 -16.82 -8.45 -4.20
N SER A 132 -16.56 -9.54 -3.49
CA SER A 132 -15.63 -9.58 -2.38
C SER A 132 -14.91 -10.91 -2.35
N VAL A 133 -13.66 -10.86 -1.91
CA VAL A 133 -12.80 -12.03 -1.75
C VAL A 133 -12.03 -11.91 -0.45
N THR A 134 -11.67 -13.05 0.12
CA THR A 134 -10.71 -13.12 1.22
C THR A 134 -9.31 -13.17 0.65
N ASP A 135 -8.65 -12.02 0.60
CA ASP A 135 -7.24 -11.92 0.22
C ASP A 135 -6.35 -12.48 1.35
N PRO A 136 -5.33 -13.31 1.04
CA PRO A 136 -4.48 -13.93 2.05
C PRO A 136 -3.59 -12.96 2.82
N THR A 137 -3.35 -11.75 2.29
CA THR A 137 -2.57 -10.70 2.95
C THR A 137 -3.47 -9.71 3.69
N PHE A 138 -4.56 -9.26 3.06
CA PHE A 138 -5.38 -8.14 3.53
C PHE A 138 -6.73 -8.56 4.17
N GLY A 139 -7.06 -9.84 4.12
CA GLY A 139 -8.36 -10.35 4.57
C GLY A 139 -9.48 -9.94 3.63
N LYS A 140 -10.63 -9.51 4.16
CA LYS A 140 -11.80 -9.16 3.35
C LYS A 140 -11.56 -7.91 2.51
N VAL A 141 -11.61 -8.08 1.19
CA VAL A 141 -11.47 -7.01 0.21
C VAL A 141 -12.72 -6.97 -0.66
N VAL A 142 -13.25 -5.78 -0.91
CA VAL A 142 -14.33 -5.53 -1.85
C VAL A 142 -13.76 -5.05 -3.17
N ALA A 143 -14.33 -5.53 -4.27
CA ALA A 143 -13.96 -5.20 -5.63
C ALA A 143 -15.13 -4.52 -6.35
N PHE A 144 -14.82 -3.52 -7.18
CA PHE A 144 -15.76 -2.90 -8.11
C PHE A 144 -15.11 -2.72 -9.49
N GLY A 145 -15.84 -3.03 -10.55
CA GLY A 145 -15.41 -2.77 -11.92
C GLY A 145 -16.59 -2.67 -12.88
N LEU A 146 -16.33 -2.25 -14.11
CA LEU A 146 -17.31 -2.41 -15.19
C LEU A 146 -17.59 -3.90 -15.42
N GLY A 147 -18.77 -4.22 -15.97
CA GLY A 147 -19.26 -5.56 -16.28
C GLY A 147 -19.23 -5.90 -17.78
N GLY A 148 -19.60 -7.12 -18.13
CA GLY A 148 -19.71 -7.60 -19.51
C GLY A 148 -18.44 -8.25 -20.10
N VAL A 149 -18.46 -8.56 -21.40
CA VAL A 149 -17.39 -9.31 -22.10
C VAL A 149 -16.02 -8.61 -22.06
N LEU A 150 -16.01 -7.28 -21.86
CA LEU A 150 -14.80 -6.47 -21.89
C LEU A 150 -13.96 -6.57 -20.60
N VAL A 151 -14.51 -7.12 -19.51
CA VAL A 151 -13.87 -7.15 -18.17
C VAL A 151 -12.70 -8.12 -18.10
N GLU A 152 -12.86 -9.32 -18.67
CA GLU A 152 -11.79 -10.33 -18.71
C GLU A 152 -10.55 -9.81 -19.47
N VAL A 153 -10.76 -8.84 -20.37
CA VAL A 153 -9.73 -8.26 -21.23
C VAL A 153 -9.12 -6.99 -20.62
N LEU A 154 -9.93 -6.09 -20.06
CA LEU A 154 -9.47 -4.75 -19.62
C LEU A 154 -8.96 -4.72 -18.18
N LYS A 155 -9.40 -5.63 -17.30
CA LYS A 155 -9.01 -5.67 -15.87
C LYS A 155 -9.18 -4.33 -15.14
N ASP A 156 -10.17 -3.53 -15.53
CA ASP A 156 -10.48 -2.22 -14.93
C ASP A 156 -11.31 -2.39 -13.64
N VAL A 157 -10.60 -2.63 -12.54
CA VAL A 157 -11.18 -2.97 -11.23
C VAL A 157 -10.50 -2.14 -10.14
N THR A 158 -11.27 -1.73 -9.14
CA THR A 158 -10.78 -1.11 -7.90
C THR A 158 -11.04 -2.02 -6.71
N PHE A 159 -10.14 -1.98 -5.73
CA PHE A 159 -10.21 -2.76 -4.49
C PHE A 159 -10.19 -1.85 -3.25
N ARG A 160 -10.89 -2.25 -2.19
CA ARG A 160 -10.82 -1.62 -0.86
C ARG A 160 -10.93 -2.65 0.25
N LEU A 161 -10.31 -2.37 1.39
CA LEU A 161 -10.54 -3.15 2.60
C LEU A 161 -12.00 -3.04 3.05
N ALA A 162 -12.62 -4.16 3.46
CA ALA A 162 -13.89 -4.15 4.18
C ALA A 162 -13.67 -3.93 5.68
N PRO A 163 -14.56 -3.18 6.38
CA PRO A 163 -15.71 -2.47 5.85
C PRO A 163 -15.31 -1.14 5.19
N THR A 164 -16.02 -0.74 4.14
CA THR A 164 -15.84 0.56 3.47
C THR A 164 -16.80 1.62 4.01
N THR A 165 -16.33 2.86 4.03
CA THR A 165 -17.18 4.04 4.20
C THR A 165 -17.94 4.37 2.90
N ALA A 166 -18.97 5.20 2.97
CA ALA A 166 -19.69 5.67 1.78
C ALA A 166 -18.78 6.44 0.82
N GLU A 167 -17.85 7.23 1.36
CA GLU A 167 -16.86 7.98 0.58
C GLU A 167 -15.87 7.04 -0.12
N GLU A 168 -15.38 6.01 0.58
CA GLU A 168 -14.51 5.00 -0.04
C GLU A 168 -15.24 4.23 -1.14
N ALA A 169 -16.48 3.80 -0.90
CA ALA A 169 -17.30 3.13 -1.91
C ALA A 169 -17.55 4.02 -3.14
N ARG A 170 -17.85 5.31 -2.94
CA ARG A 170 -17.98 6.28 -4.03
C ARG A 170 -16.66 6.45 -4.80
N SER A 171 -15.53 6.53 -4.08
CA SER A 171 -14.21 6.62 -4.71
C SER A 171 -13.84 5.39 -5.55
N MET A 172 -14.38 4.20 -5.24
CA MET A 172 -14.22 3.00 -6.07
C MET A 172 -14.92 3.17 -7.41
N VAL A 173 -16.15 3.72 -7.39
CA VAL A 173 -16.95 3.96 -8.59
C VAL A 173 -16.31 5.00 -9.51
N ASP A 174 -15.77 6.07 -8.93
CA ASP A 174 -15.09 7.12 -9.69
C ASP A 174 -13.64 6.75 -10.07
N GLY A 175 -13.08 5.69 -9.48
CA GLY A 175 -11.67 5.31 -9.60
C GLY A 175 -11.32 4.32 -10.71
N ILE A 176 -12.31 3.81 -11.44
CA ILE A 176 -12.08 2.98 -12.64
C ILE A 176 -11.64 3.85 -13.82
N GLN A 177 -10.82 3.32 -14.72
CA GLN A 177 -10.32 4.06 -15.89
C GLN A 177 -11.44 4.52 -16.80
N ALA A 178 -12.48 3.71 -16.94
CA ALA A 178 -13.65 4.01 -17.76
C ALA A 178 -14.82 4.62 -16.96
N ALA A 179 -14.54 5.36 -15.88
CA ALA A 179 -15.56 6.02 -15.05
C ALA A 179 -16.49 6.94 -15.86
N GLU A 180 -16.00 7.58 -16.93
CA GLU A 180 -16.79 8.43 -17.83
C GLU A 180 -17.97 7.67 -18.49
N ILE A 181 -17.87 6.35 -18.65
CA ILE A 181 -18.97 5.53 -19.19
C ILE A 181 -20.19 5.57 -18.26
N LEU A 182 -19.96 5.71 -16.95
CA LEU A 182 -21.01 5.83 -15.94
C LEU A 182 -21.65 7.22 -15.92
N ASP A 183 -20.99 8.24 -16.47
CA ASP A 183 -21.52 9.60 -16.60
C ASP A 183 -22.44 9.78 -17.83
N GLY A 184 -22.59 8.73 -18.64
CA GLY A 184 -23.44 8.72 -19.82
C GLY A 184 -22.67 9.07 -21.09
N VAL A 185 -22.45 8.07 -21.96
CA VAL A 185 -21.77 8.25 -23.25
C VAL A 185 -22.75 8.14 -24.41
N ARG A 186 -22.48 8.90 -25.48
CA ARG A 186 -23.28 8.88 -26.73
C ARG A 186 -24.77 9.14 -26.49
N GLY A 187 -25.11 10.01 -25.53
CA GLY A 187 -26.48 10.40 -25.22
C GLY A 187 -27.29 9.37 -24.41
N ALA A 188 -26.62 8.37 -23.79
CA ALA A 188 -27.21 7.59 -22.71
C ALA A 188 -27.29 8.43 -21.42
N GLU A 189 -28.24 8.12 -20.55
CA GLU A 189 -28.33 8.75 -19.23
C GLU A 189 -27.20 8.29 -18.29
N ALA A 190 -26.85 9.15 -17.33
CA ALA A 190 -25.86 8.83 -16.30
C ALA A 190 -26.40 7.80 -15.31
N VAL A 191 -25.53 6.93 -14.81
CA VAL A 191 -25.82 5.96 -13.76
C VAL A 191 -25.93 6.67 -12.41
N ASP A 192 -26.84 6.21 -11.55
CA ASP A 192 -26.84 6.59 -10.13
C ASP A 192 -25.63 5.96 -9.41
N LYS A 193 -24.51 6.69 -9.41
CA LYS A 193 -23.27 6.28 -8.76
C LYS A 193 -23.42 6.10 -7.24
N ASP A 194 -24.35 6.81 -6.60
CA ASP A 194 -24.61 6.67 -5.16
C ASP A 194 -25.35 5.38 -4.84
N ALA A 195 -26.27 4.94 -5.72
CA ALA A 195 -26.90 3.63 -5.60
C ALA A 195 -25.87 2.49 -5.71
N VAL A 196 -24.96 2.57 -6.68
CA VAL A 196 -23.86 1.61 -6.85
C VAL A 196 -22.95 1.60 -5.61
N ALA A 197 -22.54 2.77 -5.12
CA ALA A 197 -21.76 2.88 -3.89
C ALA A 197 -22.49 2.32 -2.66
N GLY A 198 -23.82 2.47 -2.61
CA GLY A 198 -24.67 1.86 -1.58
C GLY A 198 -24.58 0.33 -1.58
N VAL A 199 -24.62 -0.31 -2.75
CA VAL A 199 -24.47 -1.77 -2.88
C VAL A 199 -23.07 -2.23 -2.46
N ILE A 200 -22.02 -1.52 -2.89
CA ILE A 200 -20.64 -1.80 -2.47
C ILE A 200 -20.52 -1.75 -0.95
N LYS A 201 -21.08 -0.71 -0.31
CA LYS A 201 -21.05 -0.56 1.15
C LYS A 201 -21.81 -1.68 1.85
N SER A 202 -23.02 -2.01 1.41
CA SER A 202 -23.81 -3.11 1.98
C SER A 202 -23.07 -4.45 1.90
N LEU A 203 -22.44 -4.73 0.76
CA LEU A 203 -21.61 -5.92 0.59
C LEU A 203 -20.39 -5.90 1.54
N SER A 204 -19.74 -4.74 1.66
CA SER A 204 -18.59 -4.55 2.54
C SER A 204 -18.93 -4.83 4.01
N ASP A 205 -20.06 -4.29 4.47
CA ASP A 205 -20.57 -4.55 5.82
C ASP A 205 -20.92 -6.03 6.03
N LEU A 206 -21.51 -6.68 5.02
CA LEU A 206 -21.86 -8.11 5.05
C LEU A 206 -20.63 -8.99 5.28
N VAL A 207 -19.57 -8.82 4.47
CA VAL A 207 -18.38 -9.67 4.59
C VAL A 207 -17.50 -9.32 5.78
N HIS A 208 -17.62 -8.10 6.31
CA HIS A 208 -17.00 -7.72 7.58
C HIS A 208 -17.69 -8.40 8.77
N ASP A 209 -19.02 -8.41 8.79
CA ASP A 209 -19.80 -8.98 9.89
C ASP A 209 -19.71 -10.52 9.94
N PHE A 210 -19.46 -11.18 8.80
CA PHE A 210 -19.39 -12.64 8.69
C PHE A 210 -18.07 -13.13 8.08
N PRO A 211 -17.04 -13.38 8.91
CA PRO A 211 -15.74 -13.90 8.44
C PRO A 211 -15.82 -15.20 7.66
N GLN A 212 -16.86 -16.01 7.86
CA GLN A 212 -17.08 -17.27 7.14
C GLN A 212 -17.36 -17.08 5.65
N LEU A 213 -17.74 -15.88 5.20
CA LEU A 213 -18.00 -15.60 3.78
C LEU A 213 -16.70 -15.51 3.00
N ALA A 214 -16.28 -16.57 2.33
CA ALA A 214 -15.01 -16.62 1.60
C ALA A 214 -15.00 -15.69 0.38
N GLU A 215 -16.11 -15.71 -0.37
CA GLU A 215 -16.32 -14.96 -1.61
C GLU A 215 -17.81 -14.63 -1.74
N VAL A 216 -18.10 -13.40 -2.18
CA VAL A 216 -19.45 -12.99 -2.58
C VAL A 216 -19.33 -12.28 -3.92
N ASP A 217 -20.02 -12.77 -4.93
CA ASP A 217 -20.00 -12.22 -6.29
C ASP A 217 -21.41 -11.75 -6.67
N LEU A 218 -21.54 -10.45 -6.96
CA LEU A 218 -22.74 -9.82 -7.51
C LEU A 218 -22.47 -9.56 -9.00
N ASN A 219 -22.92 -10.47 -9.85
CA ASN A 219 -22.55 -10.46 -11.25
C ASN A 219 -23.64 -11.02 -12.18
N PRO A 220 -24.22 -10.20 -13.07
CA PRO A 220 -24.00 -8.76 -13.22
C PRO A 220 -24.79 -7.95 -12.17
N VAL A 221 -24.31 -6.75 -11.86
CA VAL A 221 -25.11 -5.67 -11.28
C VAL A 221 -25.53 -4.73 -12.40
N LEU A 222 -26.84 -4.54 -12.58
CA LEU A 222 -27.39 -3.57 -13.53
C LEU A 222 -27.52 -2.22 -12.84
N ALA A 223 -26.80 -1.23 -13.35
CA ALA A 223 -26.77 0.13 -12.82
C ALA A 223 -27.35 1.12 -13.83
N GLY A 224 -28.41 1.83 -13.45
CA GLY A 224 -29.04 2.86 -14.26
C GLY A 224 -29.32 4.11 -13.43
N LYS A 225 -30.04 5.08 -14.01
CA LYS A 225 -30.37 6.35 -13.33
C LYS A 225 -31.28 6.18 -12.10
N ASP A 226 -32.07 5.12 -12.07
CA ASP A 226 -33.10 4.87 -11.06
C ASP A 226 -32.60 3.90 -9.97
N GLY A 227 -31.33 3.48 -10.04
CA GLY A 227 -30.68 2.65 -9.03
C GLY A 227 -29.84 1.51 -9.60
N SER A 228 -29.45 0.58 -8.74
CA SER A 228 -28.62 -0.58 -9.06
C SER A 228 -29.22 -1.88 -8.52
N THR A 229 -29.20 -2.96 -9.31
CA THR A 229 -29.77 -4.26 -8.93
C THR A 229 -28.82 -5.40 -9.28
N ALA A 230 -28.48 -6.24 -8.30
CA ALA A 230 -27.68 -7.45 -8.48
C ALA A 230 -28.54 -8.56 -9.07
N VAL A 231 -28.32 -8.92 -10.33
CA VAL A 231 -29.12 -9.91 -11.08
C VAL A 231 -28.88 -11.32 -10.58
N ASP A 232 -27.62 -11.62 -10.23
CA ASP A 232 -27.22 -12.89 -9.65
C ASP A 232 -26.34 -12.63 -8.42
N VAL A 233 -26.53 -13.47 -7.40
CA VAL A 233 -25.79 -13.41 -6.14
C VAL A 233 -25.22 -14.79 -5.88
N ARG A 234 -23.89 -14.89 -5.85
CA ARG A 234 -23.19 -16.13 -5.52
C ARG A 234 -22.38 -15.94 -4.25
N ILE A 235 -22.52 -16.87 -3.31
CA ILE A 235 -21.85 -16.82 -2.01
C ILE A 235 -21.14 -18.15 -1.74
N LEU A 236 -19.84 -18.06 -1.47
CA LEU A 236 -19.00 -19.16 -1.00
C LEU A 236 -18.67 -18.98 0.49
N VAL A 237 -18.57 -20.11 1.20
CA VAL A 237 -18.36 -20.15 2.64
C VAL A 237 -17.10 -20.97 2.94
N ASP A 238 -16.25 -20.46 3.83
CA ASP A 238 -15.09 -21.14 4.40
C ASP A 238 -15.09 -20.98 5.92
N GLU A 239 -15.28 -22.09 6.63
CA GLU A 239 -15.28 -22.13 8.09
C GLU A 239 -13.92 -21.73 8.68
N LYS A 240 -12.82 -21.99 7.98
CA LYS A 240 -11.45 -21.73 8.48
C LYS A 240 -11.08 -20.24 8.46
N ALA A 241 -11.81 -19.43 7.70
CA ALA A 241 -11.58 -17.98 7.61
C ALA A 241 -11.89 -17.21 8.92
N ALA A 242 -12.37 -17.90 9.96
CA ALA A 242 -12.71 -17.31 11.25
C ALA A 242 -11.55 -17.25 12.27
N GLU A 243 -10.36 -17.80 11.97
CA GLU A 243 -9.24 -17.78 12.93
C GLU A 243 -8.62 -16.37 13.02
N PRO A 244 -8.62 -15.73 14.22
CA PRO A 244 -8.06 -14.40 14.39
C PRO A 244 -6.52 -14.44 14.35
N VAL A 245 -5.93 -13.47 13.64
CA VAL A 245 -4.49 -13.21 13.71
C VAL A 245 -4.18 -12.54 15.05
N GLU A 246 -3.21 -13.07 15.79
CA GLU A 246 -2.73 -12.46 17.04
C GLU A 246 -2.02 -11.13 16.73
N ARG A 247 -2.52 -10.03 17.29
CA ARG A 247 -1.98 -8.67 17.10
C ARG A 247 -1.60 -8.05 18.44
N PHE A 248 -0.51 -7.28 18.46
CA PHE A 248 -0.13 -6.47 19.60
C PHE A 248 -0.86 -5.13 19.59
N THR A 249 -1.21 -4.63 20.78
CA THR A 249 -1.74 -3.27 20.93
C THR A 249 -0.67 -2.22 20.67
N GLN A 250 -1.08 -1.00 20.30
CA GLN A 250 -0.16 0.11 20.09
C GLN A 250 0.75 0.36 21.31
N GLU A 251 0.20 0.26 22.52
CA GLU A 251 0.96 0.43 23.77
C GLU A 251 2.02 -0.65 23.96
N GLU A 252 1.70 -1.91 23.66
CA GLU A 252 2.64 -3.03 23.75
C GLU A 252 3.78 -2.89 22.73
N ILE A 253 3.45 -2.50 21.49
CA ILE A 253 4.42 -2.21 20.43
C ILE A 253 5.36 -1.08 20.87
N ILE A 254 4.83 0.05 21.33
CA ILE A 254 5.64 1.18 21.76
C ILE A 254 6.53 0.81 22.95
N ALA A 255 6.02 0.05 23.91
CA ALA A 255 6.79 -0.38 25.09
C ALA A 255 7.99 -1.27 24.70
N SER A 256 7.77 -2.26 23.83
CA SER A 256 8.84 -3.15 23.38
C SER A 256 9.83 -2.43 22.45
N MET A 257 9.33 -1.68 21.46
CA MET A 257 10.15 -0.99 20.47
C MET A 257 11.00 0.11 21.09
N ASN A 258 10.54 0.79 22.15
CA ASN A 258 11.39 1.73 22.89
C ASN A 258 12.60 1.03 23.53
N ARG A 259 12.42 -0.15 24.13
CA ARG A 259 13.55 -0.91 24.70
C ARG A 259 14.49 -1.47 23.63
N ILE A 260 13.99 -1.69 22.42
CA ILE A 260 14.78 -2.16 21.27
C ILE A 260 15.57 -1.03 20.62
N MET A 261 14.92 0.11 20.35
CA MET A 261 15.51 1.22 19.61
C MET A 261 16.32 2.16 20.51
N ARG A 262 16.02 2.20 21.81
CA ARG A 262 16.74 2.99 22.82
C ARG A 262 17.22 2.10 23.98
N PRO A 263 18.01 1.05 23.69
CA PRO A 263 18.47 0.12 24.72
C PRO A 263 19.47 0.81 25.64
N ARG A 264 19.47 0.45 26.93
CA ARG A 264 20.53 0.86 27.87
C ARG A 264 21.71 -0.10 27.80
N SER A 265 21.45 -1.35 27.43
CA SER A 265 22.43 -2.42 27.39
C SER A 265 22.14 -3.44 26.29
N ILE A 266 23.20 -3.93 25.68
CA ILE A 266 23.16 -4.89 24.56
C ILE A 266 24.07 -6.07 24.86
N ALA A 267 23.53 -7.29 24.74
CA ALA A 267 24.34 -8.51 24.68
C ALA A 267 24.60 -8.91 23.23
N VAL A 268 25.82 -9.32 22.90
CA VAL A 268 26.15 -9.86 21.57
C VAL A 268 26.46 -11.34 21.72
N ILE A 269 25.50 -12.18 21.30
CA ILE A 269 25.59 -13.64 21.35
C ILE A 269 26.35 -14.14 20.14
N GLY A 270 27.48 -14.82 20.38
CA GLY A 270 28.43 -15.16 19.31
C GLY A 270 29.44 -14.05 19.02
N ALA A 271 29.68 -13.16 19.99
CA ALA A 271 30.74 -12.15 19.92
C ALA A 271 32.11 -12.81 19.68
N SER A 272 33.00 -12.16 18.92
CA SER A 272 34.28 -12.74 18.53
C SER A 272 35.41 -11.71 18.40
N ASN A 273 36.64 -12.12 18.68
CA ASN A 273 37.87 -11.38 18.36
C ASN A 273 38.38 -11.62 16.94
N GLU A 274 37.85 -12.64 16.26
CA GLU A 274 38.34 -13.04 14.94
C GLU A 274 37.75 -12.13 13.86
N GLU A 275 38.63 -11.46 13.10
CA GLU A 275 38.22 -10.58 12.02
C GLU A 275 37.48 -11.34 10.92
N GLY A 276 36.50 -10.69 10.30
CA GLY A 276 35.64 -11.30 9.27
C GLY A 276 34.44 -12.09 9.83
N LYS A 277 34.40 -12.41 11.14
CA LYS A 277 33.19 -12.97 11.75
C LYS A 277 32.13 -11.90 12.01
N ILE A 278 30.87 -12.23 11.75
CA ILE A 278 29.70 -11.35 11.99
C ILE A 278 29.71 -10.77 13.41
N GLY A 279 29.94 -11.61 14.43
CA GLY A 279 29.99 -11.17 15.82
C GLY A 279 31.15 -10.21 16.13
N ASN A 280 32.24 -10.25 15.37
CA ASN A 280 33.32 -9.25 15.48
C ASN A 280 32.88 -7.91 14.87
N SER A 281 32.25 -7.95 13.69
CA SER A 281 31.73 -6.75 13.01
C SER A 281 30.70 -6.02 13.86
N VAL A 282 29.71 -6.73 14.44
CA VAL A 282 28.70 -6.14 15.33
C VAL A 282 29.36 -5.49 16.55
N MET A 283 30.31 -6.17 17.20
CA MET A 283 31.04 -5.60 18.35
C MET A 283 31.79 -4.33 17.97
N LYS A 284 32.54 -4.36 16.86
CA LYS A 284 33.29 -3.19 16.37
C LYS A 284 32.35 -2.04 16.00
N ASN A 285 31.21 -2.32 15.38
CA ASN A 285 30.24 -1.30 14.97
C ASN A 285 29.56 -0.62 16.16
N LEU A 286 29.19 -1.37 17.20
CA LEU A 286 28.65 -0.78 18.42
C LEU A 286 29.67 0.12 19.12
N ILE A 287 30.92 -0.36 19.25
CA ILE A 287 32.00 0.39 19.94
C ILE A 287 32.42 1.62 19.12
N ASN A 288 32.79 1.42 17.86
CA ASN A 288 33.31 2.48 17.00
C ASN A 288 32.21 3.44 16.51
N GLY A 289 30.96 2.97 16.46
CA GLY A 289 29.80 3.81 16.18
C GLY A 289 29.44 4.76 17.33
N GLY A 290 30.03 4.59 18.50
CA GLY A 290 29.87 5.51 19.63
C GLY A 290 28.63 5.24 20.49
N TYR A 291 28.11 4.01 20.49
CA TYR A 291 27.03 3.61 21.39
C TYR A 291 27.45 3.81 22.86
N GLN A 292 26.61 4.51 23.62
CA GLN A 292 26.93 4.93 24.99
C GLN A 292 26.46 3.94 26.06
N GLY A 293 25.58 2.99 25.70
CA GLY A 293 25.09 1.97 26.62
C GLY A 293 26.10 0.85 26.88
N ASP A 294 25.73 -0.05 27.79
CA ASP A 294 26.58 -1.19 28.14
C ASP A 294 26.58 -2.25 27.02
N ILE A 295 27.74 -2.85 26.77
CA ILE A 295 27.91 -3.92 25.76
C ILE A 295 28.47 -5.16 26.45
N TYR A 296 27.74 -6.27 26.39
CA TYR A 296 28.08 -7.55 27.00
C TYR A 296 28.35 -8.63 25.92
N PRO A 297 29.62 -8.88 25.56
CA PRO A 297 29.94 -9.97 24.65
C PRO A 297 29.69 -11.34 25.30
N ILE A 298 28.94 -12.20 24.62
CA ILE A 298 28.68 -13.58 25.05
C ILE A 298 29.46 -14.54 24.16
N ASN A 299 30.49 -15.18 24.74
CA ASN A 299 31.36 -16.15 24.10
C ASN A 299 31.84 -17.20 25.13
N PRO A 300 31.48 -18.48 25.00
CA PRO A 300 31.87 -19.54 25.94
C PRO A 300 33.37 -19.84 26.05
N LYS A 301 34.20 -19.31 25.14
CA LYS A 301 35.61 -19.69 25.00
C LYS A 301 36.60 -18.56 25.28
N ALA A 302 36.13 -17.32 25.35
CA ALA A 302 36.98 -16.16 25.49
C ALA A 302 36.65 -15.42 26.79
N ASP A 303 37.67 -15.01 27.54
CA ASP A 303 37.51 -14.18 28.74
C ASP A 303 37.28 -12.69 28.39
N GLU A 304 37.74 -12.28 27.20
CA GLU A 304 37.64 -10.91 26.70
C GLU A 304 37.35 -10.91 25.19
N VAL A 305 36.47 -10.01 24.73
CA VAL A 305 36.18 -9.77 23.32
C VAL A 305 36.18 -8.27 23.03
N VAL A 306 37.04 -7.84 22.10
CA VAL A 306 37.22 -6.44 21.64
C VAL A 306 37.35 -5.45 22.82
N GLY A 307 38.24 -5.76 23.78
CA GLY A 307 38.49 -4.87 24.92
C GLY A 307 37.47 -4.95 26.06
N LYS A 308 36.46 -5.84 25.97
CA LYS A 308 35.39 -5.97 26.95
C LYS A 308 35.35 -7.38 27.54
N LYS A 309 35.08 -7.48 28.85
CA LYS A 309 34.87 -8.76 29.53
C LYS A 309 33.77 -9.56 28.82
N ALA A 310 34.10 -10.80 28.46
CA ALA A 310 33.15 -11.72 27.86
C ALA A 310 32.56 -12.68 28.91
N TYR A 311 31.36 -13.18 28.61
CA TYR A 311 30.59 -14.08 29.47
C TYR A 311 30.29 -15.37 28.72
N SER A 312 30.20 -16.50 29.42
CA SER A 312 29.93 -17.78 28.76
C SER A 312 28.46 -17.94 28.38
N SER A 313 27.57 -17.28 29.13
CA SER A 313 26.13 -17.21 28.93
C SER A 313 25.62 -15.83 29.34
N ILE A 314 24.53 -15.38 28.71
CA ILE A 314 23.84 -14.13 29.10
C ILE A 314 23.34 -14.17 30.55
N LYS A 315 23.10 -15.36 31.12
CA LYS A 315 22.69 -15.55 32.52
C LYS A 315 23.76 -15.12 33.52
N GLU A 316 25.04 -15.10 33.12
CA GLU A 316 26.15 -14.70 33.99
C GLU A 316 26.33 -13.19 34.06
N VAL A 317 25.69 -12.44 33.16
CA VAL A 317 25.66 -10.98 33.23
C VAL A 317 24.79 -10.59 34.43
N SER A 318 25.35 -9.84 35.39
CA SER A 318 24.60 -9.43 36.59
C SER A 318 23.62 -8.29 36.31
N ALA A 319 23.96 -7.40 35.39
CA ALA A 319 23.14 -6.27 34.98
C ALA A 319 21.94 -6.70 34.10
N ASP A 320 20.95 -5.83 33.98
CA ASP A 320 19.83 -6.00 33.05
C ASP A 320 20.32 -5.88 31.60
N VAL A 321 19.70 -6.65 30.71
CA VAL A 321 19.98 -6.61 29.26
C VAL A 321 18.69 -6.26 28.54
N ASP A 322 18.67 -5.15 27.79
CA ASP A 322 17.49 -4.74 27.03
C ASP A 322 17.40 -5.48 25.68
N VAL A 323 18.53 -5.63 24.98
CA VAL A 323 18.60 -6.25 23.64
C VAL A 323 19.67 -7.33 23.57
N ALA A 324 19.38 -8.44 22.89
CA ALA A 324 20.34 -9.48 22.53
C ALA A 324 20.48 -9.59 21.00
N VAL A 325 21.69 -9.37 20.49
CA VAL A 325 22.02 -9.53 19.06
C VAL A 325 22.65 -10.90 18.83
N PHE A 326 22.06 -11.71 17.96
CA PHE A 326 22.47 -13.08 17.70
C PHE A 326 23.34 -13.15 16.45
N ALA A 327 24.59 -13.57 16.61
CA ALA A 327 25.54 -13.85 15.53
C ALA A 327 26.00 -15.32 15.56
N VAL A 328 25.07 -16.24 15.87
CA VAL A 328 25.28 -17.68 15.97
C VAL A 328 24.44 -18.44 14.93
N PRO A 329 24.85 -19.64 14.47
CA PRO A 329 24.04 -20.44 13.56
C PRO A 329 22.61 -20.72 14.08
N ALA A 330 21.63 -20.76 13.17
CA ALA A 330 20.19 -20.90 13.48
C ALA A 330 19.87 -22.01 14.51
N LYS A 331 20.50 -23.17 14.41
CA LYS A 331 20.29 -24.31 15.33
C LYS A 331 20.60 -24.02 16.81
N PHE A 332 21.37 -22.96 17.11
CA PHE A 332 21.69 -22.56 18.48
C PHE A 332 20.80 -21.42 19.00
N VAL A 333 19.98 -20.82 18.13
CA VAL A 333 19.16 -19.64 18.48
C VAL A 333 18.13 -19.99 19.56
N ALA A 334 17.36 -21.07 19.40
CA ALA A 334 16.32 -21.44 20.35
C ALA A 334 16.85 -21.56 21.80
N GLY A 335 17.98 -22.27 21.99
CA GLY A 335 18.58 -22.42 23.32
C GLY A 335 19.07 -21.11 23.92
N ALA A 336 19.72 -20.26 23.12
CA ALA A 336 20.17 -18.95 23.57
C ALA A 336 18.99 -17.98 23.82
N LEU A 337 17.90 -18.11 23.06
CA LEU A 337 16.69 -17.31 23.21
C LEU A 337 15.94 -17.64 24.51
N GLU A 338 15.90 -18.91 24.92
CA GLU A 338 15.37 -19.32 26.24
C GLU A 338 16.13 -18.65 27.40
N GLU A 339 17.46 -18.55 27.27
CA GLU A 339 18.29 -17.83 28.25
C GLU A 339 18.00 -16.33 28.26
N CYS A 340 17.79 -15.71 27.09
CA CYS A 340 17.41 -14.31 26.97
C CYS A 340 16.03 -14.04 27.60
N GLY A 341 15.07 -14.92 27.36
CA GLY A 341 13.73 -14.84 27.95
C GLY A 341 13.76 -14.93 29.47
N THR A 342 14.55 -15.85 30.03
CA THR A 342 14.76 -15.96 31.49
C THR A 342 15.43 -14.71 32.07
N LYS A 343 16.27 -14.03 31.27
CA LYS A 343 16.96 -12.78 31.66
C LYS A 343 16.07 -11.53 31.56
N GLY A 344 14.90 -11.62 30.93
CA GLY A 344 13.97 -10.48 30.75
C GLY A 344 14.39 -9.51 29.63
N VAL A 345 15.11 -10.03 28.62
CA VAL A 345 15.46 -9.27 27.42
C VAL A 345 14.19 -8.84 26.68
N ALA A 346 14.11 -7.59 26.22
CA ALA A 346 12.97 -7.11 25.45
C ALA A 346 13.02 -7.56 24.00
N GLY A 347 14.21 -7.46 23.37
CA GLY A 347 14.39 -7.71 21.94
C GLY A 347 15.49 -8.72 21.61
N ALA A 348 15.16 -9.69 20.78
CA ALA A 348 16.12 -10.59 20.14
C ALA A 348 16.30 -10.22 18.66
N ILE A 349 17.52 -9.86 18.30
CA ILE A 349 17.88 -9.37 16.97
C ILE A 349 18.59 -10.49 16.23
N LEU A 350 17.89 -11.16 15.32
CA LEU A 350 18.29 -12.43 14.75
C LEU A 350 18.95 -12.26 13.38
N ILE A 351 20.25 -11.97 13.37
CA ILE A 351 21.05 -11.93 12.13
C ILE A 351 21.09 -13.26 11.34
N PRO A 352 21.18 -14.46 11.95
CA PRO A 352 21.45 -15.67 11.16
C PRO A 352 20.32 -16.05 10.20
N SER A 353 20.72 -16.59 9.05
CA SER A 353 19.88 -17.37 8.14
C SER A 353 19.87 -18.86 8.54
N GLY A 354 19.05 -19.64 7.85
CA GLY A 354 18.83 -21.07 8.05
C GLY A 354 17.45 -21.42 8.62
N PHE A 355 16.46 -20.54 8.49
CA PHE A 355 15.10 -20.72 8.99
C PHE A 355 14.11 -21.04 7.84
N ALA A 356 12.91 -20.47 7.85
CA ALA A 356 11.84 -20.72 6.88
C ALA A 356 12.28 -20.53 5.42
N GLU A 357 13.15 -19.56 5.14
CA GLU A 357 13.70 -19.26 3.81
C GLU A 357 14.55 -20.41 3.23
N THR A 358 14.98 -21.34 4.09
CA THR A 358 15.71 -22.56 3.71
C THR A 358 14.88 -23.84 3.87
N GLY A 359 13.58 -23.71 4.18
CA GLY A 359 12.65 -24.82 4.44
C GLY A 359 12.61 -25.29 5.90
N ASN A 360 13.32 -24.63 6.82
CA ASN A 360 13.31 -24.98 8.26
C ASN A 360 12.22 -24.20 9.03
N GLN A 361 10.96 -24.33 8.62
CA GLN A 361 9.83 -23.63 9.25
C GLN A 361 9.72 -23.97 10.75
N ASP A 362 9.82 -25.26 11.11
CA ASP A 362 9.74 -25.72 12.50
C ASP A 362 10.74 -25.03 13.44
N LEU A 363 11.94 -24.71 12.95
CA LEU A 363 12.97 -24.03 13.73
C LEU A 363 12.61 -22.56 13.99
N GLN A 364 11.96 -21.91 13.01
CA GLN A 364 11.47 -20.54 13.16
C GLN A 364 10.29 -20.50 14.14
N ASP A 365 9.34 -21.41 13.97
CA ASP A 365 8.15 -21.53 14.84
C ASP A 365 8.56 -21.82 16.28
N GLN A 366 9.57 -22.67 16.48
CA GLN A 366 10.16 -22.90 17.80
C GLN A 366 10.74 -21.62 18.41
N ALA A 367 11.47 -20.81 17.62
CA ALA A 367 12.03 -19.55 18.11
C ALA A 367 10.93 -18.56 18.50
N VAL A 368 9.90 -18.41 17.67
CA VAL A 368 8.73 -17.55 17.95
C VAL A 368 7.99 -18.03 19.20
N ALA A 369 7.74 -19.33 19.35
CA ALA A 369 7.07 -19.88 20.52
C ALA A 369 7.84 -19.61 21.82
N ILE A 370 9.17 -19.74 21.80
CA ILE A 370 10.03 -19.38 22.95
C ILE A 370 9.95 -17.88 23.22
N ALA A 371 10.04 -17.04 22.20
CA ALA A 371 9.98 -15.59 22.36
C ALA A 371 8.66 -15.16 23.03
N ARG A 372 7.54 -15.65 22.52
CA ARG A 372 6.19 -15.41 23.07
C ARG A 372 6.05 -15.88 24.51
N LYS A 373 6.55 -17.08 24.84
CA LYS A 373 6.53 -17.62 26.21
C LYS A 373 7.15 -16.66 27.24
N TYR A 374 8.17 -15.91 26.85
CA TYR A 374 8.91 -15.01 27.74
C TYR A 374 8.63 -13.51 27.50
N GLY A 375 7.77 -13.17 26.54
CA GLY A 375 7.52 -11.77 26.16
C GLY A 375 8.73 -11.08 25.50
N VAL A 376 9.62 -11.85 24.87
CA VAL A 376 10.72 -11.32 24.05
C VAL A 376 10.18 -11.05 22.64
N ARG A 377 10.43 -9.88 22.08
CA ARG A 377 10.10 -9.59 20.67
C ARG A 377 11.28 -9.93 19.75
N ILE A 378 11.03 -10.49 18.56
CA ILE A 378 12.04 -10.86 17.57
C ILE A 378 12.07 -9.87 16.39
N LEU A 379 13.24 -9.29 16.11
CA LEU A 379 13.52 -8.66 14.81
C LEU A 379 14.32 -9.65 13.93
N GLY A 380 13.77 -9.99 12.76
CA GLY A 380 14.31 -11.02 11.86
C GLY A 380 13.45 -12.29 11.84
N PRO A 381 14.05 -13.49 11.63
CA PRO A 381 15.47 -13.76 11.40
C PRO A 381 15.97 -13.35 10.01
N ASN A 382 17.21 -13.72 9.68
CA ASN A 382 17.84 -13.49 8.38
C ASN A 382 17.96 -12.00 8.01
N ILE A 383 18.58 -11.22 8.89
CA ILE A 383 18.73 -9.78 8.73
C ILE A 383 20.20 -9.37 8.71
N TYR A 384 20.47 -8.19 8.15
CA TYR A 384 21.77 -7.54 8.28
C TYR A 384 21.97 -6.82 9.63
N GLY A 385 20.91 -6.74 10.44
CA GLY A 385 20.85 -5.98 11.68
C GLY A 385 20.11 -4.67 11.51
N TYR A 386 20.33 -3.73 12.42
CA TYR A 386 19.69 -2.42 12.40
C TYR A 386 20.59 -1.37 13.05
N TYR A 387 20.26 -0.11 12.83
CA TYR A 387 20.85 1.01 13.55
C TYR A 387 19.84 2.12 13.78
N TYR A 388 20.09 2.89 14.83
CA TYR A 388 19.32 4.07 15.22
C TYR A 388 20.31 5.18 15.59
N THR A 389 20.42 6.18 14.72
CA THR A 389 21.47 7.20 14.79
C THR A 389 21.30 8.21 15.93
N PRO A 390 20.08 8.51 16.45
CA PRO A 390 19.95 9.35 17.65
C PRO A 390 20.73 8.80 18.84
N GLU A 391 20.72 7.48 19.04
CA GLU A 391 21.42 6.78 20.13
C GLU A 391 22.84 6.31 19.78
N ASN A 392 23.34 6.66 18.58
CA ASN A 392 24.60 6.13 18.04
C ASN A 392 24.64 4.58 18.07
N LEU A 393 23.47 3.95 17.91
CA LEU A 393 23.30 2.51 17.99
C LEU A 393 23.54 1.89 16.63
N CYS A 394 24.59 1.06 16.50
CA CYS A 394 24.93 0.37 15.25
C CYS A 394 25.05 -1.15 15.45
N ALA A 395 23.91 -1.85 15.47
CA ALA A 395 23.79 -3.29 15.71
C ALA A 395 23.69 -4.09 14.40
N THR A 396 24.58 -3.81 13.46
CA THR A 396 24.67 -4.46 12.14
C THR A 396 26.05 -5.05 11.91
N PHE A 397 26.19 -5.99 10.97
CA PHE A 397 27.49 -6.43 10.46
C PHE A 397 27.93 -5.72 9.16
N CYS A 398 27.11 -4.80 8.64
CA CYS A 398 27.44 -3.96 7.49
C CYS A 398 28.33 -2.78 7.88
N THR A 399 28.80 -2.01 6.90
CA THR A 399 29.62 -0.82 7.15
C THR A 399 28.79 0.25 7.88
N PRO A 400 29.26 0.84 9.00
CA PRO A 400 28.48 1.80 9.78
C PRO A 400 28.25 3.10 9.00
N TYR A 401 27.18 3.81 9.32
CA TYR A 401 26.82 5.13 8.79
C TYR A 401 26.31 6.03 9.91
N ASP A 402 26.77 7.28 9.94
CA ASP A 402 26.69 8.17 11.09
C ASP A 402 26.08 9.55 10.79
N VAL A 403 25.62 9.78 9.55
CA VAL A 403 24.93 11.03 9.22
C VAL A 403 23.51 10.99 9.77
N LYS A 404 23.29 11.77 10.84
CA LYS A 404 21.98 11.91 11.49
C LYS A 404 21.02 12.72 10.62
N GLY A 405 19.75 12.32 10.60
CA GLY A 405 18.67 13.07 9.96
C GLY A 405 17.32 12.39 10.17
N GLY A 406 16.32 12.84 9.41
CA GLY A 406 14.91 12.48 9.63
C GLY A 406 14.40 11.25 8.90
N VAL A 407 15.25 10.49 8.20
CA VAL A 407 14.80 9.40 7.31
C VAL A 407 14.90 8.05 8.01
N ALA A 408 13.76 7.39 8.23
CA ALA A 408 13.72 5.99 8.64
C ALA A 408 13.58 5.08 7.42
N LEU A 409 14.45 4.08 7.29
CA LEU A 409 14.41 3.09 6.21
C LEU A 409 14.25 1.68 6.77
N SER A 410 13.45 0.86 6.09
CA SER A 410 13.41 -0.57 6.35
C SER A 410 13.55 -1.39 5.07
N SER A 411 14.14 -2.57 5.19
CA SER A 411 14.25 -3.51 4.07
C SER A 411 14.11 -4.94 4.53
N GLN A 412 13.20 -5.66 3.88
CA GLN A 412 13.10 -7.11 3.96
C GLN A 412 14.35 -7.81 3.39
N SER A 413 14.89 -7.32 2.27
CA SER A 413 16.07 -7.89 1.62
C SER A 413 17.37 -7.31 2.16
N GLY A 414 18.33 -8.16 2.51
CA GLY A 414 19.67 -7.73 2.92
C GLY A 414 20.47 -7.07 1.80
N GLY A 415 20.35 -7.56 0.55
CA GLY A 415 21.02 -6.97 -0.60
C GLY A 415 20.52 -5.56 -0.91
N ILE A 416 19.20 -5.36 -0.85
CA ILE A 416 18.59 -4.03 -0.97
C ILE A 416 18.97 -3.14 0.21
N GLY A 417 19.05 -3.69 1.44
CA GLY A 417 19.57 -2.98 2.61
C GLY A 417 20.99 -2.44 2.41
N MET A 418 21.88 -3.22 1.78
CA MET A 418 23.23 -2.75 1.43
C MET A 418 23.21 -1.66 0.36
N ALA A 419 22.30 -1.72 -0.62
CA ALA A 419 22.12 -0.66 -1.61
C ALA A 419 21.61 0.64 -0.96
N ILE A 420 20.65 0.54 -0.03
CA ILE A 420 20.15 1.67 0.77
C ILE A 420 21.31 2.33 1.55
N LEU A 421 22.13 1.53 2.22
CA LEU A 421 23.30 2.02 2.95
C LEU A 421 24.32 2.68 2.00
N GLY A 422 24.60 2.06 0.85
CA GLY A 422 25.51 2.60 -0.16
C GLY A 422 25.05 3.95 -0.69
N PHE A 423 23.77 4.07 -1.03
CA PHE A 423 23.16 5.33 -1.47
C PHE A 423 23.19 6.40 -0.38
N SER A 424 22.84 6.02 0.86
CA SER A 424 22.84 6.95 1.99
C SER A 424 24.23 7.57 2.15
N ARG A 425 25.29 6.74 2.10
CA ARG A 425 26.68 7.18 2.17
C ARG A 425 27.10 8.07 1.00
N SER A 426 26.76 7.70 -0.23
CA SER A 426 27.19 8.47 -1.41
C SER A 426 26.52 9.85 -1.47
N THR A 427 25.29 9.96 -0.97
CA THR A 427 24.49 11.19 -1.00
C THR A 427 24.53 12.00 0.29
N LYS A 428 25.17 11.46 1.35
CA LYS A 428 25.14 12.00 2.72
C LYS A 428 23.71 12.23 3.23
N MET A 429 22.78 11.35 2.86
CA MET A 429 21.39 11.44 3.31
C MET A 429 21.33 11.22 4.82
N GLY A 430 20.77 12.18 5.57
CA GLY A 430 20.62 12.03 7.01
C GLY A 430 19.53 11.03 7.37
N VAL A 431 19.86 10.01 8.16
CA VAL A 431 18.95 8.93 8.54
C VAL A 431 18.73 8.90 10.04
N SER A 432 17.51 8.57 10.47
CA SER A 432 17.17 8.30 11.87
C SER A 432 17.37 6.83 12.19
N ALA A 433 16.90 5.95 11.30
CA ALA A 433 16.99 4.50 11.44
C ALA A 433 17.19 3.81 10.10
N ILE A 434 17.91 2.69 10.10
CA ILE A 434 17.86 1.71 9.00
C ILE A 434 17.71 0.32 9.61
N VAL A 435 16.65 -0.39 9.23
CA VAL A 435 16.21 -1.63 9.86
C VAL A 435 16.12 -2.76 8.84
N GLY A 436 16.89 -3.83 9.05
CA GLY A 436 16.67 -5.10 8.36
C GLY A 436 15.56 -5.89 9.05
N VAL A 437 14.52 -6.24 8.31
CA VAL A 437 13.35 -6.98 8.87
C VAL A 437 13.40 -8.47 8.53
N GLY A 438 13.98 -8.84 7.38
CA GLY A 438 14.23 -10.23 7.00
C GLY A 438 12.94 -11.03 6.91
N ASN A 439 12.92 -12.21 7.52
CA ASN A 439 11.74 -13.09 7.47
C ASN A 439 10.54 -12.56 8.26
N LYS A 440 10.72 -11.54 9.13
CA LYS A 440 9.68 -10.91 9.97
C LYS A 440 8.79 -11.93 10.68
N SER A 441 9.41 -12.77 11.50
CA SER A 441 8.70 -13.82 12.24
C SER A 441 7.89 -13.30 13.44
N ASP A 442 8.11 -12.05 13.85
CA ASP A 442 7.40 -11.39 14.96
C ASP A 442 7.29 -9.88 14.69
N ILE A 443 8.38 -9.10 14.81
CA ILE A 443 8.36 -7.68 14.46
C ILE A 443 8.31 -7.54 12.94
N ASP A 444 7.32 -6.79 12.44
CA ASP A 444 7.14 -6.51 11.03
C ASP A 444 6.90 -5.01 10.76
N GLU A 445 6.24 -4.70 9.64
CA GLU A 445 6.09 -3.33 9.16
C GLU A 445 5.22 -2.43 10.05
N ASP A 446 4.13 -2.93 10.64
CA ASP A 446 3.26 -2.08 11.47
C ASP A 446 3.83 -1.78 12.86
N ASP A 447 4.64 -2.68 13.42
CA ASP A 447 5.45 -2.38 14.61
C ASP A 447 6.39 -1.19 14.36
N LEU A 448 7.09 -1.21 13.23
CA LEU A 448 8.03 -0.15 12.84
C LEU A 448 7.32 1.17 12.58
N LEU A 449 6.22 1.16 11.82
CA LEU A 449 5.41 2.35 11.56
C LEU A 449 4.89 2.94 12.88
N THR A 450 4.41 2.10 13.79
CA THR A 450 3.89 2.52 15.09
C THR A 450 4.97 3.16 15.96
N PHE A 451 6.19 2.62 15.97
CA PHE A 451 7.33 3.26 16.65
C PHE A 451 7.68 4.61 16.02
N PHE A 452 7.82 4.65 14.69
CA PHE A 452 8.23 5.87 13.99
C PHE A 452 7.17 6.97 13.98
N GLU A 453 5.89 6.63 14.17
CA GLU A 453 4.82 7.62 14.33
C GLU A 453 5.14 8.62 15.44
N GLY A 454 5.53 8.11 16.62
CA GLY A 454 5.82 8.90 17.81
C GLY A 454 7.27 9.33 17.96
N ASP A 455 8.16 8.97 17.02
CA ASP A 455 9.58 9.34 17.08
C ASP A 455 9.84 10.73 16.48
N ASP A 456 10.14 11.72 17.34
CA ASP A 456 10.45 13.09 16.90
C ASP A 456 11.70 13.20 16.02
N ASN A 457 12.55 12.17 16.01
CA ASN A 457 13.73 12.12 15.14
C ASN A 457 13.41 11.65 13.72
N THR A 458 12.19 11.17 13.47
CA THR A 458 11.79 10.61 12.17
C THR A 458 10.73 11.49 11.53
N ASN A 459 11.02 11.98 10.33
CA ASN A 459 10.16 12.85 9.54
C ASN A 459 9.49 12.10 8.36
N ILE A 460 10.11 11.03 7.88
CA ILE A 460 9.64 10.19 6.78
C ILE A 460 10.04 8.73 7.02
N ILE A 461 9.20 7.81 6.56
CA ILE A 461 9.43 6.37 6.66
C ILE A 461 9.42 5.79 5.25
N ALA A 462 10.48 5.09 4.84
CA ALA A 462 10.61 4.46 3.53
C ALA A 462 10.90 2.96 3.66
N MET A 463 10.08 2.12 3.05
CA MET A 463 10.07 0.68 3.29
C MET A 463 10.16 -0.11 1.99
N HIS A 464 11.10 -1.04 1.90
CA HIS A 464 11.15 -2.06 0.85
C HIS A 464 10.47 -3.35 1.33
N LEU A 465 9.39 -3.74 0.64
CA LEU A 465 8.51 -4.84 1.02
C LEU A 465 8.43 -5.89 -0.11
N GLU A 466 8.50 -7.18 0.23
CA GLU A 466 8.25 -8.27 -0.73
C GLU A 466 6.89 -8.93 -0.50
N ASP A 467 6.50 -9.12 0.76
CA ASP A 467 5.19 -9.56 1.24
C ASP A 467 4.75 -8.72 2.46
N LEU A 468 3.56 -8.98 3.00
CA LEU A 468 3.08 -8.49 4.30
C LEU A 468 2.50 -9.69 5.05
N LYS A 469 2.83 -9.84 6.34
CA LYS A 469 2.29 -10.95 7.16
C LYS A 469 0.86 -10.66 7.61
N ASP A 470 0.61 -9.45 8.08
CA ASP A 470 -0.74 -8.92 8.30
C ASP A 470 -0.90 -7.60 7.53
N GLY A 471 -1.33 -7.69 6.28
CA GLY A 471 -1.50 -6.51 5.44
C GLY A 471 -2.61 -5.57 5.92
N ARG A 472 -3.58 -6.07 6.69
CA ARG A 472 -4.63 -5.25 7.27
C ARG A 472 -4.10 -4.39 8.41
N ALA A 473 -3.31 -4.98 9.33
CA ALA A 473 -2.65 -4.23 10.40
C ALA A 473 -1.70 -3.17 9.83
N PHE A 474 -0.95 -3.54 8.78
CA PHE A 474 -0.14 -2.59 8.02
C PHE A 474 -0.97 -1.43 7.46
N ALA A 475 -2.06 -1.71 6.74
CA ALA A 475 -2.88 -0.68 6.11
C ALA A 475 -3.53 0.27 7.13
N GLU A 476 -4.10 -0.28 8.21
CA GLU A 476 -4.69 0.48 9.32
C GLU A 476 -3.65 1.40 9.98
N THR A 477 -2.45 0.86 10.24
CA THR A 477 -1.35 1.64 10.82
C THR A 477 -0.83 2.69 9.84
N ALA A 478 -0.59 2.33 8.58
CA ALA A 478 -0.10 3.23 7.56
C ALA A 478 -1.08 4.38 7.30
N GLN A 479 -2.39 4.12 7.27
CA GLN A 479 -3.42 5.15 7.14
C GLN A 479 -3.36 6.18 8.27
N ARG A 480 -3.10 5.75 9.50
CA ARG A 480 -2.94 6.63 10.66
C ARG A 480 -1.63 7.41 10.61
N VAL A 481 -0.53 6.75 10.29
CA VAL A 481 0.82 7.37 10.25
C VAL A 481 0.94 8.36 9.09
N SER A 482 0.39 8.03 7.92
CA SER A 482 0.46 8.86 6.71
C SER A 482 -0.19 10.22 6.87
N LYS A 483 -1.16 10.38 7.79
CA LYS A 483 -1.73 11.69 8.14
C LYS A 483 -0.73 12.65 8.80
N LYS A 484 0.34 12.13 9.41
CA LYS A 484 1.35 12.92 10.14
C LYS A 484 2.69 12.97 9.41
N LYS A 485 3.13 11.82 8.89
CA LYS A 485 4.46 11.63 8.31
C LYS A 485 4.35 10.88 6.98
N PRO A 486 5.06 11.28 5.92
CA PRO A 486 5.04 10.51 4.69
C PRO A 486 5.53 9.07 4.92
N VAL A 487 4.78 8.12 4.34
CA VAL A 487 5.16 6.71 4.27
C VAL A 487 5.38 6.38 2.80
N VAL A 488 6.60 5.98 2.45
CA VAL A 488 7.00 5.60 1.09
C VAL A 488 7.22 4.09 1.05
N VAL A 489 6.62 3.40 0.08
CA VAL A 489 6.77 1.95 -0.07
C VAL A 489 7.26 1.59 -1.45
N LEU A 490 8.34 0.81 -1.51
CA LEU A 490 8.69 0.02 -2.68
C LEU A 490 8.21 -1.41 -2.49
N LYS A 491 7.14 -1.80 -3.20
CA LYS A 491 6.67 -3.18 -3.25
C LYS A 491 7.36 -3.92 -4.39
N ALA A 492 8.21 -4.89 -4.05
CA ALA A 492 8.78 -5.84 -4.99
C ALA A 492 7.75 -6.88 -5.43
N GLY A 493 8.05 -7.66 -6.48
CA GLY A 493 7.17 -8.73 -6.96
C GLY A 493 5.91 -8.25 -7.68
N ARG A 494 5.97 -7.10 -8.35
CA ARG A 494 4.82 -6.45 -9.03
C ARG A 494 4.25 -7.22 -10.23
N THR A 495 5.05 -8.10 -10.81
CA THR A 495 4.67 -8.90 -11.98
C THR A 495 4.64 -10.37 -11.58
N ASP A 496 3.91 -11.22 -12.30
CA ASP A 496 3.87 -12.67 -12.02
C ASP A 496 5.27 -13.29 -11.94
N MET A 497 6.21 -12.84 -12.79
CA MET A 497 7.60 -13.29 -12.76
C MET A 497 8.34 -12.79 -11.52
N GLY A 498 8.18 -11.51 -11.18
CA GLY A 498 8.78 -10.94 -9.98
C GLY A 498 8.23 -11.55 -8.69
N ALA A 499 6.93 -11.81 -8.64
CA ALA A 499 6.22 -12.47 -7.55
C ALA A 499 6.79 -13.88 -7.29
N ARG A 500 6.99 -14.66 -8.36
CA ARG A 500 7.64 -15.98 -8.26
C ARG A 500 9.09 -15.87 -7.74
N ALA A 501 9.86 -14.89 -8.23
CA ALA A 501 11.23 -14.68 -7.77
C ALA A 501 11.31 -14.30 -6.28
N ALA A 502 10.41 -13.43 -5.81
CA ALA A 502 10.32 -13.08 -4.39
C ALA A 502 9.96 -14.31 -3.53
N SER A 503 8.98 -15.11 -3.98
CA SER A 503 8.55 -16.30 -3.24
C SER A 503 9.64 -17.36 -3.09
N SER A 504 10.51 -17.53 -4.09
CA SER A 504 11.61 -18.51 -4.00
C SER A 504 12.71 -18.09 -3.03
N HIS A 505 12.77 -16.80 -2.68
CA HIS A 505 13.80 -16.23 -1.80
C HIS A 505 13.36 -16.07 -0.35
N THR A 506 12.06 -15.88 -0.09
CA THR A 506 11.50 -15.64 1.26
C THR A 506 10.64 -16.79 1.76
N GLY A 507 10.20 -17.69 0.87
CA GLY A 507 9.21 -18.72 1.18
C GLY A 507 7.76 -18.21 1.28
N ALA A 508 7.52 -16.90 1.09
CA ALA A 508 6.20 -16.30 1.16
C ALA A 508 5.52 -16.15 -0.22
N LEU A 509 4.20 -16.33 -0.27
CA LEU A 509 3.40 -16.07 -1.47
C LEU A 509 3.25 -14.56 -1.69
N ALA A 510 3.60 -14.07 -2.88
CA ALA A 510 3.34 -12.69 -3.27
C ALA A 510 1.87 -12.52 -3.70
N GLY A 511 1.17 -11.54 -3.12
CA GLY A 511 -0.23 -11.26 -3.44
C GLY A 511 -0.46 -10.44 -4.72
N ASN A 512 -1.72 -10.18 -5.05
CA ASN A 512 -2.12 -9.48 -6.27
C ASN A 512 -1.69 -8.00 -6.25
N ASP A 513 -0.86 -7.58 -7.22
CA ASP A 513 -0.29 -6.23 -7.23
C ASP A 513 -1.34 -5.10 -7.29
N LYS A 514 -2.49 -5.33 -7.95
CA LYS A 514 -3.56 -4.34 -8.03
C LYS A 514 -4.24 -4.14 -6.67
N VAL A 515 -4.43 -5.22 -5.92
CA VAL A 515 -4.95 -5.17 -4.54
C VAL A 515 -3.98 -4.41 -3.65
N TYR A 516 -2.67 -4.68 -3.75
CA TYR A 516 -1.65 -3.90 -3.05
C TYR A 516 -1.68 -2.42 -3.46
N ASP A 517 -1.73 -2.10 -4.76
CA ASP A 517 -1.73 -0.70 -5.23
C ASP A 517 -2.89 0.10 -4.63
N ASP A 518 -4.10 -0.45 -4.71
CA ASP A 518 -5.29 0.24 -4.24
C ASP A 518 -5.32 0.38 -2.72
N ILE A 519 -4.88 -0.63 -1.98
CA ILE A 519 -4.86 -0.58 -0.50
C ILE A 519 -3.75 0.35 -0.01
N LEU A 520 -2.57 0.36 -0.64
CA LEU A 520 -1.51 1.32 -0.32
C LEU A 520 -2.00 2.76 -0.56
N ARG A 521 -2.68 2.99 -1.69
CA ARG A 521 -3.28 4.29 -2.01
C ARG A 521 -4.36 4.69 -1.00
N GLN A 522 -5.27 3.77 -0.66
CA GLN A 522 -6.28 3.96 0.40
C GLN A 522 -5.65 4.31 1.75
N SER A 523 -4.48 3.76 2.05
CA SER A 523 -3.73 3.99 3.29
C SER A 523 -2.89 5.29 3.25
N GLY A 524 -2.96 6.08 2.18
CA GLY A 524 -2.17 7.30 2.02
C GLY A 524 -0.66 7.06 1.83
N VAL A 525 -0.26 5.83 1.50
CA VAL A 525 1.14 5.47 1.23
C VAL A 525 1.55 5.98 -0.15
N VAL A 526 2.72 6.62 -0.23
CA VAL A 526 3.35 6.98 -1.50
C VAL A 526 4.07 5.75 -2.05
N ARG A 527 3.58 5.17 -3.14
CA ARG A 527 4.21 4.01 -3.77
C ARG A 527 5.36 4.45 -4.68
N ALA A 528 6.56 3.95 -4.41
CA ALA A 528 7.72 4.13 -5.29
C ALA A 528 7.72 3.06 -6.40
N PRO A 529 7.97 3.42 -7.67
CA PRO A 529 8.00 2.46 -8.78
C PRO A 529 9.28 1.62 -8.80
N GLY A 530 10.37 2.10 -8.18
CA GLY A 530 11.67 1.43 -8.14
C GLY A 530 12.54 1.85 -6.95
N LEU A 531 13.70 1.21 -6.83
CA LEU A 531 14.64 1.43 -5.71
C LEU A 531 15.20 2.85 -5.73
N ASN A 532 15.58 3.36 -6.91
CA ASN A 532 16.09 4.71 -7.03
C ASN A 532 15.02 5.72 -6.59
N GLU A 533 13.78 5.57 -7.05
CA GLU A 533 12.70 6.48 -6.71
C GLU A 533 12.38 6.44 -5.23
N MET A 534 12.32 5.26 -4.60
CA MET A 534 12.15 5.15 -3.15
C MET A 534 13.21 5.93 -2.37
N LEU A 535 14.48 5.78 -2.77
CA LEU A 535 15.62 6.45 -2.14
C LEU A 535 15.59 7.97 -2.37
N GLN A 536 15.21 8.40 -3.56
CA GLN A 536 15.11 9.82 -3.91
C GLN A 536 13.93 10.49 -3.22
N TYR A 537 12.78 9.79 -3.09
CA TYR A 537 11.65 10.28 -2.32
C TYR A 537 12.01 10.40 -0.85
N ALA A 538 12.66 9.39 -0.28
CA ALA A 538 13.14 9.40 1.10
C ALA A 538 14.10 10.58 1.37
N ARG A 539 15.00 10.89 0.42
CA ARG A 539 15.94 12.01 0.52
C ARG A 539 15.26 13.38 0.35
N GLY A 540 14.33 13.50 -0.60
CA GLY A 540 13.79 14.77 -1.06
C GLY A 540 12.57 15.28 -0.29
N LEU A 541 11.62 14.41 0.05
CA LEU A 541 10.36 14.81 0.71
C LEU A 541 10.57 15.59 2.02
N PRO A 542 11.53 15.24 2.90
CA PRO A 542 11.79 15.99 4.13
C PRO A 542 12.25 17.43 3.90
N LEU A 543 12.80 17.76 2.73
CA LEU A 543 13.28 19.10 2.39
C LEU A 543 12.17 19.98 1.81
N LEU A 544 11.08 19.38 1.31
CA LEU A 544 9.98 20.10 0.69
C LEU A 544 8.94 20.51 1.76
N PRO A 545 8.61 21.81 1.89
CA PRO A 545 7.49 22.24 2.71
C PRO A 545 6.17 21.67 2.17
N THR A 546 5.11 21.68 2.97
CA THR A 546 3.79 21.24 2.51
C THR A 546 3.19 22.28 1.56
N PRO A 547 2.76 21.89 0.34
CA PRO A 547 2.10 22.82 -0.58
C PRO A 547 0.77 23.33 -0.02
N LYS A 548 0.43 24.59 -0.32
CA LYS A 548 -0.79 25.26 0.16
C LYS A 548 -1.95 25.27 -0.85
N GLY A 549 -1.86 24.43 -1.89
CA GLY A 549 -2.85 24.33 -2.96
C GLY A 549 -2.25 23.66 -4.19
N GLU A 550 -2.99 23.61 -5.29
CA GLU A 550 -2.70 22.78 -6.47
C GLU A 550 -1.81 23.44 -7.54
N ASN A 551 -1.82 24.77 -7.62
CA ASN A 551 -1.16 25.52 -8.69
C ASN A 551 0.38 25.41 -8.69
N VAL A 552 0.93 24.72 -9.68
CA VAL A 552 2.37 24.62 -9.97
C VAL A 552 2.74 25.52 -11.15
N ILE A 553 3.89 26.22 -11.06
CA ILE A 553 4.49 26.94 -12.20
C ILE A 553 5.87 26.36 -12.53
N ILE A 554 6.12 26.16 -13.83
CA ILE A 554 7.44 25.85 -14.37
C ILE A 554 8.14 27.15 -14.77
N ILE A 555 9.39 27.34 -14.33
CA ILE A 555 10.27 28.42 -14.78
C ILE A 555 11.50 27.79 -15.41
N THR A 556 11.77 28.09 -16.68
CA THR A 556 12.86 27.45 -17.43
C THR A 556 13.62 28.42 -18.32
N GLY A 557 14.91 28.19 -18.52
CA GLY A 557 15.72 28.89 -19.52
C GLY A 557 15.75 28.21 -20.89
N ALA A 558 15.03 27.11 -21.08
CA ALA A 558 14.98 26.41 -22.36
C ALA A 558 13.60 25.78 -22.61
N GLY A 559 12.92 26.19 -23.69
CA GLY A 559 11.61 25.67 -24.06
C GLY A 559 11.52 24.15 -24.15
N GLY A 560 12.56 23.47 -24.64
CA GLY A 560 12.61 22.01 -24.67
C GLY A 560 12.52 21.35 -23.28
N SER A 561 13.16 21.95 -22.27
CA SER A 561 13.02 21.51 -20.87
C SER A 561 11.61 21.80 -20.35
N GLY A 562 11.01 22.93 -20.74
CA GLY A 562 9.63 23.26 -20.39
C GLY A 562 8.61 22.22 -20.85
N VAL A 563 8.77 21.68 -22.06
CA VAL A 563 7.91 20.60 -22.59
C VAL A 563 8.02 19.34 -21.72
N LEU A 564 9.23 18.83 -21.51
CA LEU A 564 9.47 17.61 -20.73
C LEU A 564 9.01 17.74 -19.27
N LEU A 565 9.22 18.90 -18.65
CA LEU A 565 8.74 19.18 -17.30
C LEU A 565 7.21 19.25 -17.24
N SER A 566 6.55 19.70 -18.30
CA SER A 566 5.09 19.74 -18.38
C SER A 566 4.51 18.33 -18.45
N ASP A 567 5.07 17.48 -19.32
CA ASP A 567 4.71 16.06 -19.42
C ASP A 567 4.91 15.37 -18.07
N ALA A 568 6.06 15.56 -17.44
CA ALA A 568 6.36 15.00 -16.13
C ALA A 568 5.39 15.49 -15.03
N CYS A 569 4.90 16.74 -15.09
CA CYS A 569 3.91 17.23 -14.13
C CYS A 569 2.58 16.49 -14.28
N VAL A 570 2.11 16.30 -15.52
CA VAL A 570 0.86 15.57 -15.81
C VAL A 570 0.99 14.11 -15.39
N ASP A 571 2.10 13.45 -15.72
CA ASP A 571 2.37 12.04 -15.35
C ASP A 571 2.43 11.79 -13.83
N ASN A 572 2.55 12.85 -13.03
CA ASN A 572 2.63 12.79 -11.57
C ASN A 572 1.46 13.52 -10.87
N ASP A 573 0.33 13.67 -11.57
CA ASP A 573 -0.90 14.28 -11.06
C ASP A 573 -0.70 15.69 -10.47
N LEU A 574 0.19 16.49 -11.07
CA LEU A 574 0.41 17.89 -10.69
C LEU A 574 -0.38 18.82 -11.60
N THR A 575 -0.98 19.86 -11.02
CA THR A 575 -1.78 20.83 -11.76
C THR A 575 -0.93 22.02 -12.19
N LEU A 576 -0.63 22.13 -13.48
CA LEU A 576 -0.02 23.34 -14.04
C LEU A 576 -1.03 24.48 -14.03
N MET A 577 -0.68 25.56 -13.33
CA MET A 577 -1.53 26.74 -13.21
C MET A 577 -1.81 27.35 -14.58
N SER A 578 -3.09 27.59 -14.89
CA SER A 578 -3.47 28.46 -16.01
C SER A 578 -3.11 29.91 -15.67
N MET A 579 -2.30 30.55 -16.53
CA MET A 579 -1.71 31.86 -16.22
C MET A 579 -2.76 33.00 -16.31
N PRO A 580 -3.08 33.69 -15.21
CA PRO A 580 -3.96 34.86 -15.23
C PRO A 580 -3.32 36.03 -15.98
N PRO A 581 -4.10 36.88 -16.67
CA PRO A 581 -3.54 37.98 -17.47
C PRO A 581 -2.63 38.95 -16.68
N ASP A 582 -2.95 39.24 -15.42
CA ASP A 582 -2.14 40.14 -14.58
C ASP A 582 -0.79 39.52 -14.19
N LEU A 583 -0.76 38.21 -13.94
CA LEU A 583 0.46 37.48 -13.59
C LEU A 583 1.33 37.25 -14.83
N ASP A 584 0.72 36.93 -15.97
CA ASP A 584 1.38 36.86 -17.28
C ASP A 584 2.11 38.17 -17.58
N GLU A 585 1.44 39.31 -17.42
CA GLU A 585 2.04 40.65 -17.58
C GLU A 585 3.13 40.95 -16.55
N ALA A 586 3.06 40.41 -15.34
CA ALA A 586 4.12 40.55 -14.34
C ALA A 586 5.38 39.78 -14.74
N PHE A 587 5.24 38.54 -15.25
CA PHE A 587 6.36 37.74 -15.75
C PHE A 587 6.98 38.35 -17.02
N LYS A 588 6.18 38.87 -17.95
CA LYS A 588 6.67 39.52 -19.19
C LYS A 588 7.66 40.65 -18.95
N LYS A 589 7.62 41.33 -17.80
CA LYS A 589 8.58 42.38 -17.45
C LYS A 589 10.03 41.88 -17.37
N TYR A 590 10.22 40.58 -17.18
CA TYR A 590 11.54 39.95 -17.07
C TYR A 590 11.87 39.07 -18.28
N ILE A 591 10.93 38.83 -19.18
CA ILE A 591 11.07 37.85 -20.28
C ILE A 591 11.30 38.61 -21.58
N PRO A 592 12.28 38.21 -22.42
CA PRO A 592 12.50 38.85 -23.71
C PRO A 592 11.29 38.62 -24.65
N PRO A 593 11.10 39.44 -25.71
CA PRO A 593 9.93 39.36 -26.60
C PRO A 593 9.72 38.02 -27.32
N PHE A 594 10.76 37.19 -27.37
CA PHE A 594 10.75 35.86 -28.00
C PHE A 594 10.69 34.70 -26.98
N GLY A 595 10.66 35.01 -25.67
CA GLY A 595 10.34 34.04 -24.62
C GLY A 595 8.83 33.86 -24.45
N ALA A 596 8.43 32.97 -23.55
CA ALA A 596 7.02 32.65 -23.29
C ALA A 596 6.69 32.91 -21.81
N SER A 597 5.67 33.72 -21.53
CA SER A 597 5.25 34.09 -20.17
C SER A 597 4.08 33.25 -19.62
N GLY A 598 3.63 32.24 -20.37
CA GLY A 598 2.63 31.28 -19.94
C GLY A 598 3.17 30.29 -18.89
N ASN A 599 2.55 29.11 -18.79
CA ASN A 599 3.08 28.03 -17.98
C ASN A 599 3.35 26.83 -18.89
N PRO A 600 4.60 26.53 -19.25
CA PRO A 600 5.85 27.04 -18.67
C PRO A 600 6.22 28.50 -18.94
N VAL A 601 6.89 29.13 -17.97
CA VAL A 601 7.56 30.43 -18.10
C VAL A 601 8.96 30.19 -18.69
N ASP A 602 9.15 30.46 -19.98
CA ASP A 602 10.43 30.34 -20.68
C ASP A 602 11.14 31.69 -20.75
N ILE A 603 12.18 31.85 -19.92
CA ILE A 603 13.02 33.05 -19.88
C ILE A 603 14.10 33.07 -20.97
N THR A 604 14.32 31.95 -21.66
CA THR A 604 15.36 31.74 -22.69
C THR A 604 16.81 31.77 -22.17
N GLY A 605 17.67 30.97 -22.80
CA GLY A 605 19.02 30.69 -22.29
C GLY A 605 20.05 31.81 -22.47
N GLY A 606 19.68 32.87 -23.20
CA GLY A 606 20.52 34.06 -23.42
C GLY A 606 20.40 35.11 -22.33
N GLU A 607 19.43 34.96 -21.42
CA GLU A 607 19.18 35.93 -20.35
C GLU A 607 20.22 35.82 -19.21
N PRO A 608 20.55 36.95 -18.55
CA PRO A 608 21.48 36.94 -17.43
C PRO A 608 20.90 36.20 -16.21
N PRO A 609 21.74 35.73 -15.27
CA PRO A 609 21.28 35.05 -14.06
C PRO A 609 20.22 35.83 -13.25
N SER A 610 20.26 37.17 -13.30
CA SER A 610 19.26 38.04 -12.65
C SER A 610 17.83 37.78 -13.12
N THR A 611 17.63 37.27 -14.34
CA THR A 611 16.31 36.95 -14.86
C THR A 611 15.70 35.75 -14.11
N TYR A 612 16.47 34.68 -13.87
CA TYR A 612 16.05 33.59 -12.96
C TYR A 612 15.72 34.12 -11.57
N ARG A 613 16.56 35.00 -11.02
CA ARG A 613 16.34 35.56 -9.68
C ARG A 613 14.97 36.23 -9.57
N ASN A 614 14.66 37.08 -10.54
CA ASN A 614 13.45 37.89 -10.53
C ASN A 614 12.20 37.05 -10.77
N THR A 615 12.25 36.06 -11.67
CA THR A 615 11.10 35.18 -11.93
C THR A 615 10.85 34.20 -10.78
N ILE A 616 11.90 33.65 -10.17
CA ILE A 616 11.76 32.81 -8.96
C ILE A 616 11.20 33.63 -7.81
N ALA A 617 11.73 34.83 -7.57
CA ALA A 617 11.23 35.74 -6.53
C ALA A 617 9.74 36.06 -6.74
N LEU A 618 9.33 36.40 -7.97
CA LEU A 618 7.91 36.62 -8.30
C LEU A 618 7.06 35.37 -8.05
N GLY A 619 7.55 34.19 -8.44
CA GLY A 619 6.88 32.91 -8.21
C GLY A 619 6.69 32.57 -6.72
N LEU A 620 7.69 32.89 -5.91
CA LEU A 620 7.63 32.71 -4.46
C LEU A 620 6.70 33.74 -3.80
N GLU A 621 6.65 34.97 -4.28
CA GLU A 621 5.85 36.05 -3.68
C GLU A 621 4.34 35.94 -3.95
N ASP A 622 3.93 35.43 -5.13
CA ASP A 622 2.51 35.38 -5.49
C ASP A 622 1.77 34.21 -4.81
N ASP A 623 0.87 34.51 -3.88
CA ASP A 623 0.13 33.51 -3.09
C ASP A 623 -0.71 32.53 -3.92
N ARG A 624 -1.01 32.84 -5.20
CA ARG A 624 -1.75 31.94 -6.09
C ARG A 624 -0.89 30.76 -6.56
N ILE A 625 0.43 30.86 -6.46
CA ILE A 625 1.40 29.83 -6.85
C ILE A 625 1.77 29.03 -5.60
N HIS A 626 1.67 27.72 -5.65
CA HIS A 626 1.90 26.85 -4.49
C HIS A 626 3.18 26.04 -4.56
N ALA A 627 3.77 25.84 -5.74
CA ALA A 627 5.09 25.22 -5.93
C ALA A 627 5.77 25.69 -7.22
N LEU A 628 7.10 25.60 -7.26
CA LEU A 628 7.92 25.92 -8.43
C LEU A 628 8.70 24.70 -8.91
N VAL A 629 8.69 24.50 -10.22
CA VAL A 629 9.56 23.56 -10.93
C VAL A 629 10.54 24.36 -11.79
N LEU A 630 11.83 24.23 -11.51
CA LEU A 630 12.88 24.99 -12.19
C LEU A 630 13.55 24.11 -13.25
N GLY A 631 13.52 24.54 -14.51
CA GLY A 631 14.24 23.92 -15.62
C GLY A 631 15.51 24.68 -15.95
N TYR A 632 16.66 24.09 -15.69
CA TYR A 632 17.96 24.69 -16.01
C TYR A 632 18.63 23.94 -17.16
N TRP A 633 19.17 24.71 -18.09
CA TRP A 633 20.02 24.21 -19.17
C TRP A 633 21.37 24.93 -19.13
N HIS A 634 22.47 24.20 -19.21
CA HIS A 634 23.81 24.77 -19.17
C HIS A 634 24.03 25.72 -20.36
N THR A 635 24.19 27.01 -20.06
CA THR A 635 24.63 28.03 -21.01
C THR A 635 25.89 28.75 -20.52
N ILE A 636 26.62 29.37 -21.45
CA ILE A 636 27.80 30.19 -21.10
C ILE A 636 27.42 31.41 -20.25
N VAL A 637 26.19 31.92 -20.42
CA VAL A 637 25.71 33.14 -19.76
C VAL A 637 25.42 32.88 -18.28
N THR A 638 24.83 31.73 -17.98
CA THR A 638 24.54 31.31 -16.60
C THR A 638 25.20 29.96 -16.37
N PRO A 639 26.41 29.92 -15.78
CA PRO A 639 27.06 28.66 -15.41
C PRO A 639 26.30 27.87 -14.33
N PRO A 640 26.45 26.54 -14.25
CA PRO A 640 25.63 25.69 -13.34
C PRO A 640 25.70 26.09 -11.87
N MET A 641 26.91 26.38 -11.36
CA MET A 641 27.10 26.78 -9.96
C MET A 641 26.57 28.20 -9.68
N VAL A 642 26.53 29.08 -10.70
CA VAL A 642 25.93 30.41 -10.56
C VAL A 642 24.42 30.27 -10.40
N PHE A 643 23.78 29.42 -11.23
CA PHE A 643 22.37 29.08 -11.08
C PHE A 643 22.08 28.50 -9.70
N ALA A 644 22.83 27.47 -9.26
CA ALA A 644 22.59 26.81 -7.99
C ALA A 644 22.68 27.75 -6.78
N LYS A 645 23.71 28.60 -6.72
CA LYS A 645 23.87 29.61 -5.66
C LYS A 645 22.73 30.61 -5.65
N LEU A 646 22.36 31.11 -6.82
CA LEU A 646 21.30 32.08 -6.97
C LEU A 646 19.95 31.51 -6.51
N VAL A 647 19.61 30.28 -6.91
CA VAL A 647 18.37 29.62 -6.48
C VAL A 647 18.36 29.44 -4.95
N ALA A 648 19.45 28.92 -4.37
CA ALA A 648 19.58 28.73 -2.93
C ALA A 648 19.42 30.05 -2.17
N GLU A 649 20.08 31.13 -2.63
CA GLU A 649 19.99 32.47 -2.04
C GLU A 649 18.57 33.02 -2.06
N VAL A 650 17.86 32.92 -3.19
CA VAL A 650 16.48 33.44 -3.33
C VAL A 650 15.50 32.63 -2.48
N VAL A 651 15.59 31.30 -2.52
CA VAL A 651 14.70 30.44 -1.70
C VAL A 651 14.89 30.72 -0.22
N GLU A 652 16.15 30.85 0.24
CA GLU A 652 16.45 31.17 1.63
C GLU A 652 16.01 32.58 2.02
N GLU A 653 16.16 33.58 1.14
CA GLU A 653 15.65 34.95 1.34
C GLU A 653 14.14 34.94 1.62
N TYR A 654 13.37 34.17 0.86
CA TYR A 654 11.92 34.09 1.02
C TYR A 654 11.50 33.23 2.22
N ARG A 655 12.24 32.16 2.52
CA ARG A 655 12.06 31.38 3.76
C ARG A 655 12.22 32.28 4.99
N GLN A 656 13.21 33.16 5.02
CA GLN A 656 13.42 34.13 6.11
C GLN A 656 12.29 35.17 6.23
N LYS A 657 11.53 35.41 5.15
CA LYS A 657 10.31 36.23 5.17
C LYS A 657 9.05 35.45 5.61
N GLY A 658 9.19 34.16 5.92
CA GLY A 658 8.07 33.28 6.27
C GLY A 658 7.30 32.74 5.07
N ILE A 659 7.86 32.87 3.86
CA ILE A 659 7.27 32.34 2.62
C ILE A 659 7.97 31.03 2.29
N GLU A 660 7.28 29.91 2.52
CA GLU A 660 7.77 28.57 2.20
C GLU A 660 6.89 27.93 1.15
N LYS A 661 7.49 27.61 0.00
CA LYS A 661 6.86 26.85 -1.09
C LYS A 661 7.82 25.74 -1.54
N PRO A 662 7.33 24.58 -1.99
CA PRO A 662 8.17 23.57 -2.59
C PRO A 662 8.85 24.11 -3.85
N VAL A 663 10.16 23.93 -3.94
CA VAL A 663 10.96 24.26 -5.11
C VAL A 663 11.81 23.05 -5.47
N VAL A 664 11.64 22.56 -6.69
CA VAL A 664 12.45 21.47 -7.25
C VAL A 664 13.15 21.94 -8.52
N ALA A 665 14.32 21.39 -8.82
CA ALA A 665 15.12 21.80 -9.98
C ALA A 665 15.61 20.60 -10.82
N SER A 666 15.40 20.70 -12.13
CA SER A 666 16.00 19.85 -13.14
C SER A 666 17.19 20.58 -13.77
N LEU A 667 18.38 20.00 -13.70
CA LEU A 667 19.60 20.59 -14.28
C LEU A 667 20.11 19.72 -15.42
N SER A 668 20.12 20.27 -16.63
CA SER A 668 20.67 19.62 -17.83
C SER A 668 21.94 20.31 -18.29
N GLY A 669 22.99 19.57 -18.63
CA GLY A 669 24.27 20.17 -19.01
C GLY A 669 25.43 19.18 -19.12
N ASP A 670 26.63 19.67 -18.87
CA ASP A 670 27.87 18.87 -18.74
C ASP A 670 28.11 18.50 -17.27
N VAL A 671 29.23 17.84 -16.92
CA VAL A 671 29.58 17.31 -15.59
C VAL A 671 29.40 18.30 -14.42
N GLU A 672 29.50 19.61 -14.67
CA GLU A 672 29.32 20.65 -13.66
C GLU A 672 27.91 20.71 -13.04
N VAL A 673 26.88 20.16 -13.71
CA VAL A 673 25.53 20.11 -13.12
C VAL A 673 25.41 19.15 -11.94
N GLU A 674 26.32 18.18 -11.81
CA GLU A 674 26.35 17.25 -10.67
C GLU A 674 26.70 18.00 -9.38
N GLU A 675 27.77 18.80 -9.41
CA GLU A 675 28.19 19.64 -8.29
C GLU A 675 27.15 20.70 -7.94
N ALA A 676 26.56 21.33 -8.97
CA ALA A 676 25.49 22.32 -8.79
C ALA A 676 24.24 21.71 -8.13
N SER A 677 23.84 20.51 -8.54
CA SER A 677 22.70 19.79 -7.95
C SER A 677 22.96 19.38 -6.51
N GLN A 678 24.18 18.91 -6.21
CA GLN A 678 24.59 18.61 -4.84
C GLN A 678 24.59 19.86 -3.96
N TYR A 679 25.06 21.00 -4.48
CA TYR A 679 25.03 22.27 -3.78
C TYR A 679 23.59 22.68 -3.42
N LEU A 680 22.64 22.54 -4.35
CA LEU A 680 21.22 22.80 -4.08
C LEU A 680 20.69 21.94 -2.91
N PHE A 681 20.98 20.64 -2.91
CA PHE A 681 20.58 19.74 -1.84
C PHE A 681 21.13 20.15 -0.47
N GLU A 682 22.40 20.53 -0.42
CA GLU A 682 23.06 21.00 0.81
C GLU A 682 22.46 22.31 1.35
N HIS A 683 21.75 23.07 0.50
CA HIS A 683 21.05 24.31 0.84
C HIS A 683 19.52 24.16 0.85
N GLY A 684 19.02 22.92 0.95
CA GLY A 684 17.60 22.64 1.14
C GLY A 684 16.72 22.81 -0.09
N VAL A 685 17.28 22.77 -1.30
CA VAL A 685 16.55 22.75 -2.57
C VAL A 685 16.78 21.40 -3.26
N VAL A 686 15.70 20.72 -3.65
CA VAL A 686 15.79 19.40 -4.30
C VAL A 686 16.16 19.59 -5.77
N GLY A 687 17.41 19.28 -6.14
CA GLY A 687 17.93 19.47 -7.49
C GLY A 687 18.58 18.21 -8.05
N TYR A 688 18.30 17.86 -9.30
CA TYR A 688 18.85 16.65 -9.94
C TYR A 688 19.54 16.94 -11.27
N PRO A 689 20.72 16.32 -11.52
CA PRO A 689 21.39 16.41 -12.80
C PRO A 689 20.82 15.42 -13.81
N TYR A 690 20.76 15.81 -15.09
CA TYR A 690 20.45 14.95 -16.25
C TYR A 690 19.05 14.31 -16.27
N THR A 691 18.08 14.84 -15.52
CA THR A 691 16.71 14.33 -15.52
C THR A 691 15.70 15.45 -15.34
N THR A 692 14.60 15.38 -16.08
CA THR A 692 13.42 16.25 -15.96
C THR A 692 12.36 15.64 -15.05
N GLU A 693 12.27 14.31 -15.05
CA GLU A 693 11.22 13.54 -14.40
C GLU A 693 11.42 13.49 -12.90
N LEU A 694 12.63 13.15 -12.43
CA LEU A 694 12.89 12.88 -11.01
C LEU A 694 12.55 14.05 -10.05
N PRO A 695 12.92 15.32 -10.31
CA PRO A 695 12.51 16.42 -9.42
C PRO A 695 10.99 16.55 -9.35
N VAL A 696 10.30 16.34 -10.48
CA VAL A 696 8.84 16.41 -10.57
C VAL A 696 8.19 15.22 -9.88
N GLN A 697 8.75 14.02 -9.99
CA GLN A 697 8.29 12.82 -9.27
C GLN A 697 8.39 12.99 -7.75
N VAL A 698 9.48 13.58 -7.24
CA VAL A 698 9.63 13.89 -5.80
C VAL A 698 8.59 14.92 -5.36
N LEU A 699 8.31 15.93 -6.19
CA LEU A 699 7.25 16.91 -5.93
C LEU A 699 5.85 16.24 -5.96
N GLY A 700 5.58 15.39 -6.95
CA GLY A 700 4.34 14.61 -7.07
C GLY A 700 4.11 13.72 -5.86
N ALA A 701 5.14 13.03 -5.39
CA ALA A 701 5.09 12.25 -4.14
C ALA A 701 4.74 13.12 -2.92
N LYS A 702 5.24 14.36 -2.84
CA LYS A 702 4.87 15.31 -1.78
C LYS A 702 3.41 15.74 -1.89
N TYR A 703 2.90 16.01 -3.09
CA TYR A 703 1.49 16.35 -3.32
C TYR A 703 0.56 15.17 -3.01
N HIS A 704 0.91 13.96 -3.47
CA HIS A 704 0.17 12.74 -3.16
C HIS A 704 0.02 12.55 -1.64
N TRP A 705 1.11 12.69 -0.89
CA TRP A 705 1.05 12.66 0.56
C TRP A 705 0.19 13.79 1.14
N ALA A 706 0.38 15.04 0.70
CA ALA A 706 -0.33 16.20 1.24
C ALA A 706 -1.86 16.11 1.05
N ARG A 707 -2.32 15.64 -0.12
CA ARG A 707 -3.75 15.37 -0.41
C ARG A 707 -4.30 14.33 0.55
N ASN A 708 -3.64 13.19 0.67
CA ASN A 708 -4.07 12.11 1.56
C ASN A 708 -4.02 12.50 3.03
N ALA A 709 -3.04 13.30 3.44
CA ALA A 709 -2.93 13.82 4.81
C ALA A 709 -3.98 14.89 5.13
N GLY A 710 -4.77 15.36 4.16
CA GLY A 710 -5.68 16.50 4.34
C GLY A 710 -4.94 17.79 4.70
N SER A 711 -3.69 17.90 4.26
CA SER A 711 -2.77 18.99 4.59
C SER A 711 -2.53 19.95 3.42
N LEU A 712 -3.17 19.68 2.26
CA LEU A 712 -3.26 20.66 1.18
C LEU A 712 -4.16 21.81 1.64
N GLY A 713 -3.69 23.04 1.46
CA GLY A 713 -4.32 24.27 1.98
C GLY A 713 -5.73 24.57 1.51
#